data_AF-A0AAV4MZK5-F1
#
_entry.id   AF-A0AAV4MZK5-F1
#
_cell.length_a   1.000
_cell.length_b   1.000
_cell.length_c   1.000
_cell.angle_alpha   90.00
_cell.angle_beta   90.00
_cell.angle_gamma   90.00
#
_symmetry.space_group_name_H-M   'P 1'
#
loop_
_entity.id
_entity.type
_entity.pdbx_description
1 polymer ?
#
loop_
_entity_poly.entity_id
_entity_poly.type
_entity_poly.pdbx_seq_one_letter_code
_entity_poly.pdbx_strand_id
1 'polypeptide(L)'
;MYRVFTYRNSYKYLDILQPLIDSYNHSVHRSHGFAPANVREADEPLLYKSLYNISSPIRFRFAVDDVVRISKARKVFKKAICLVGPKKRLKFISDFQQIPRPMFYKISLNKSYTIQREIDVGAETLFPEFDVSLYNEDHADFVTGFNANMKKIFIDPPLIFTLIKNNKKLKIELKRGWDWIVTAEKASQLLRLFNLDPNKDDITPSSPEGFLAIVNYHSPNKQIFKNQEIKLIAREPIVDHIHEIKFEEGDLFLQIDSKLADLGLSDYIKFTKSNEQLIVTLRSNINIEFKRNLCPRLMDALNIIDDAYVVRGELLKMQFPYSQPVGSIKNESFHVIVYKNFPTTRKETRMATFIIPSGMYQEAKHLFKEFKYVILRLTADSRVGLHVPQNTLVTFGEKLKDLLGFDRSTFGQGDYKSEYTIELRAGITEVYVYCDIVSASLVGDSAASILKIIPVANEHNDQIVKYFSVPLYFRVKKQFFDVIEIEMRTSSGTPIKFISDSNTIEFLRSGLGDAYFDLTHVFLKIQVKILKADGTAFTSNDLCGPINYLLNTMFSECHISLNDRQISSESNYAYKTYIQSTLFHSESSQKNFLRSGKFYKDTAEAFDDLDLAATGKNLGLKQRLERVKNGKSFDMCGILHTDLGTQSRLLISGTTIRVRLLKAKDEFSLLAKNGTYHLHIENISLFIRKCDVSSSILVGHEKALEQSLVQMPFTRIETKTFTLSSGLKSVIIPNAVNGILPSRMILGLVSNSAFNGDFKKNPFNFKNYNLSYISLSENGVQIPMTAYTPSYKNNLYTRNYLSLFLDLAQHNTNVTLEEYKDNTCLYVFDLTQDFSASDPFMNVARNGDISINLKFEEDLPETITLLVYMEMQSLIEIDKSRNVFTDY
;
A
#
# COMPACT_ATOMS: atom_id res chain seq x y z
N MET A 1 -30.18 -23.10 -47.62
CA MET A 1 -30.47 -24.14 -46.62
C MET A 1 -31.89 -24.70 -46.74
N TYR A 2 -32.96 -23.95 -46.40
CA TYR A 2 -34.36 -24.42 -46.40
C TYR A 2 -34.75 -25.33 -47.59
N ARG A 3 -34.54 -24.88 -48.84
CA ARG A 3 -34.82 -25.67 -50.06
C ARG A 3 -34.16 -27.05 -50.10
N VAL A 4 -32.96 -27.21 -49.51
CA VAL A 4 -32.22 -28.49 -49.49
C VAL A 4 -32.82 -29.47 -48.47
N PHE A 5 -33.27 -28.97 -47.31
CA PHE A 5 -33.99 -29.78 -46.33
C PHE A 5 -35.34 -30.26 -46.90
N THR A 6 -36.05 -29.40 -47.64
CA THR A 6 -37.28 -29.78 -48.34
C THR A 6 -37.03 -30.84 -49.41
N TYR A 7 -35.98 -30.69 -50.23
CA TYR A 7 -35.65 -31.64 -51.30
C TYR A 7 -35.16 -33.00 -50.80
N ARG A 8 -34.36 -33.04 -49.72
CA ARG A 8 -33.82 -34.29 -49.15
C ARG A 8 -34.71 -34.92 -48.07
N ASN A 9 -35.82 -34.27 -47.71
CA ASN A 9 -36.71 -34.63 -46.60
C ASN A 9 -35.95 -35.06 -45.33
N SER A 10 -34.91 -34.32 -44.97
CA SER A 10 -33.99 -34.63 -43.88
C SER A 10 -33.38 -33.37 -43.30
N TYR A 11 -33.33 -33.31 -41.96
CA TYR A 11 -32.70 -32.23 -41.19
C TYR A 11 -31.23 -32.51 -40.85
N LYS A 12 -30.64 -33.63 -41.31
CA LYS A 12 -29.20 -33.87 -41.16
C LYS A 12 -28.43 -32.89 -42.04
N TYR A 13 -27.77 -31.92 -41.41
CA TYR A 13 -27.06 -30.84 -42.12
C TYR A 13 -25.54 -30.98 -42.15
N LEU A 14 -24.92 -31.81 -41.28
CA LEU A 14 -23.47 -31.95 -41.17
C LEU A 14 -22.84 -32.43 -42.48
N ASP A 15 -23.36 -33.52 -43.04
CA ASP A 15 -22.88 -34.17 -44.28
C ASP A 15 -22.98 -33.27 -45.53
N ILE A 16 -23.71 -32.16 -45.43
CA ILE A 16 -24.02 -31.23 -46.52
C ILE A 16 -23.50 -29.81 -46.24
N LEU A 17 -22.94 -29.57 -45.04
CA LEU A 17 -22.48 -28.25 -44.61
C LEU A 17 -21.24 -27.83 -45.40
N GLN A 18 -20.26 -28.73 -45.54
CA GLN A 18 -19.02 -28.44 -46.27
C GLN A 18 -19.29 -28.12 -47.76
N PRO A 19 -20.02 -28.96 -48.55
CA PRO A 19 -20.36 -28.61 -49.93
C PRO A 19 -21.20 -27.35 -50.07
N LEU A 20 -22.03 -27.01 -49.07
CA LEU A 20 -22.87 -25.81 -49.09
C LEU A 20 -22.08 -24.53 -48.77
N ILE A 21 -21.10 -24.60 -47.86
CA ILE A 21 -20.16 -23.51 -47.59
C ILE A 21 -19.25 -23.30 -48.81
N ASP A 22 -18.70 -24.36 -49.39
CA ASP A 22 -17.85 -24.27 -50.57
C ASP A 22 -18.62 -23.71 -51.77
N SER A 23 -19.87 -24.18 -51.99
CA SER A 23 -20.75 -23.63 -53.02
C SER A 23 -21.08 -22.14 -52.78
N TYR A 24 -21.36 -21.73 -51.55
CA TYR A 24 -21.64 -20.33 -51.21
C TYR A 24 -20.41 -19.44 -51.46
N ASN A 25 -19.25 -19.86 -50.96
CA ASN A 25 -18.01 -19.08 -51.04
C ASN A 25 -17.49 -18.91 -52.48
N HIS A 26 -17.81 -19.83 -53.39
CA HIS A 26 -17.41 -19.75 -54.80
C HIS A 26 -18.53 -19.27 -55.74
N SER A 27 -19.75 -19.04 -55.24
CA SER A 27 -20.85 -18.48 -56.03
C SER A 27 -20.74 -16.97 -56.14
N VAL A 28 -20.85 -16.42 -57.35
CA VAL A 28 -20.88 -14.96 -57.55
C VAL A 28 -22.22 -14.39 -57.08
N HIS A 29 -22.17 -13.50 -56.09
CA HIS A 29 -23.36 -12.87 -55.51
C HIS A 29 -23.89 -11.73 -56.39
N ARG A 30 -25.17 -11.82 -56.79
CA ARG A 30 -25.82 -10.85 -57.68
C ARG A 30 -25.88 -9.41 -57.13
N SER A 31 -25.79 -9.22 -55.81
CA SER A 31 -25.83 -7.90 -55.17
C SER A 31 -24.52 -7.10 -55.22
N HIS A 32 -23.38 -7.77 -55.38
CA HIS A 32 -22.07 -7.11 -55.35
C HIS A 32 -21.05 -7.63 -56.39
N GLY A 33 -21.38 -8.67 -57.17
CA GLY A 33 -20.58 -9.10 -58.32
C GLY A 33 -19.35 -9.95 -58.02
N PHE A 34 -19.10 -10.31 -56.75
CA PHE A 34 -17.96 -11.14 -56.33
C PHE A 34 -18.41 -12.47 -55.72
N ALA A 35 -17.56 -13.48 -55.79
CA ALA A 35 -17.66 -14.69 -54.97
C ALA A 35 -16.91 -14.46 -53.64
N PRO A 36 -17.47 -14.81 -52.47
CA PRO A 36 -16.85 -14.52 -51.16
C PRO A 36 -15.39 -14.97 -51.00
N ALA A 37 -15.00 -16.12 -51.57
CA ALA A 37 -13.62 -16.64 -51.53
C ALA A 37 -12.59 -15.76 -52.26
N ASN A 38 -13.05 -14.91 -53.18
CA ASN A 38 -12.19 -14.08 -54.04
C ASN A 38 -12.08 -12.63 -53.56
N VAL A 39 -12.76 -12.26 -52.47
CA VAL A 39 -12.74 -10.90 -51.91
C VAL A 39 -11.46 -10.65 -51.13
N ARG A 40 -10.77 -9.53 -51.42
CA ARG A 40 -9.61 -9.04 -50.67
C ARG A 40 -9.95 -7.72 -49.98
N GLU A 41 -9.15 -7.32 -49.00
CA GLU A 41 -9.32 -6.06 -48.26
C GLU A 41 -9.30 -4.83 -49.20
N ALA A 42 -8.52 -4.89 -50.28
CA ALA A 42 -8.50 -3.87 -51.32
C ALA A 42 -9.84 -3.70 -52.09
N ASP A 43 -10.72 -4.69 -52.06
CA ASP A 43 -12.03 -4.68 -52.75
C ASP A 43 -13.15 -4.08 -51.88
N GLU A 44 -12.89 -3.87 -50.58
CA GLU A 44 -13.87 -3.30 -49.63
C GLU A 44 -14.53 -2.00 -50.12
N PRO A 45 -13.82 -1.00 -50.69
CA PRO A 45 -14.44 0.24 -51.16
C PRO A 45 -15.43 0.02 -52.31
N LEU A 46 -15.19 -0.98 -53.16
CA LEU A 46 -16.07 -1.33 -54.28
C LEU A 46 -17.31 -2.08 -53.78
N LEU A 47 -17.12 -3.04 -52.87
CA LEU A 47 -18.21 -3.78 -52.22
C LEU A 47 -19.13 -2.85 -51.42
N TYR A 48 -18.57 -1.96 -50.61
CA TYR A 48 -19.31 -1.00 -49.80
C TYR A 48 -20.12 -0.03 -50.68
N LYS A 49 -19.51 0.48 -51.75
CA LYS A 49 -20.18 1.35 -52.74
C LYS A 49 -21.32 0.62 -53.44
N SER A 50 -21.13 -0.65 -53.81
CA SER A 50 -22.14 -1.48 -54.48
C SER A 50 -23.31 -1.86 -53.57
N LEU A 51 -23.04 -2.23 -52.31
CA LEU A 51 -24.06 -2.72 -51.38
C LEU A 51 -24.95 -1.61 -50.82
N TYR A 52 -24.38 -0.43 -50.54
CA TYR A 52 -25.08 0.66 -49.87
C TYR A 52 -25.46 1.82 -50.80
N ASN A 53 -24.95 1.83 -52.03
CA ASN A 53 -25.27 2.80 -53.09
C ASN A 53 -25.03 4.28 -52.69
N ILE A 54 -24.09 4.52 -51.77
CA ILE A 54 -23.77 5.85 -51.22
C ILE A 54 -22.71 6.52 -52.11
N SER A 55 -23.14 7.30 -53.11
CA SER A 55 -22.23 8.19 -53.88
C SER A 55 -22.00 9.56 -53.24
N SER A 56 -22.43 9.74 -51.98
CA SER A 56 -22.21 10.97 -51.22
C SER A 56 -20.79 11.00 -50.66
N PRO A 57 -19.91 11.96 -51.04
CA PRO A 57 -18.62 12.11 -50.40
C PRO A 57 -18.83 12.43 -48.91
N ILE A 58 -18.03 11.83 -48.02
CA ILE A 58 -18.10 12.07 -46.58
C ILE A 58 -17.66 13.52 -46.32
N ARG A 59 -18.64 14.43 -46.24
CA ARG A 59 -18.40 15.85 -45.93
C ARG A 59 -18.16 16.00 -44.43
N PHE A 60 -16.89 16.09 -44.05
CA PHE A 60 -16.53 16.54 -42.71
C PHE A 60 -17.03 17.96 -42.48
N ARG A 61 -17.59 18.23 -41.30
CA ARG A 61 -18.15 19.55 -40.96
C ARG A 61 -17.08 20.62 -40.75
N PHE A 62 -15.86 20.19 -40.43
CA PHE A 62 -14.71 21.02 -40.11
C PHE A 62 -13.46 20.43 -40.76
N ALA A 63 -12.56 21.29 -41.24
CA ALA A 63 -11.23 20.94 -41.71
C ALA A 63 -10.23 20.80 -40.53
N VAL A 64 -8.97 20.48 -40.84
CA VAL A 64 -7.87 20.68 -39.87
C VAL A 64 -7.61 22.18 -39.77
N ASP A 65 -7.23 22.65 -38.60
CA ASP A 65 -7.00 24.05 -38.23
C ASP A 65 -8.21 24.99 -38.25
N ASP A 66 -9.41 24.49 -38.58
CA ASP A 66 -10.67 25.23 -38.39
C ASP A 66 -10.83 25.67 -36.92
N VAL A 67 -11.13 26.96 -36.72
CA VAL A 67 -11.33 27.53 -35.38
C VAL A 67 -12.76 27.24 -34.91
N VAL A 68 -12.91 26.27 -34.02
CA VAL A 68 -14.20 25.83 -33.47
C VAL A 68 -14.37 26.25 -32.01
N ARG A 69 -15.59 26.67 -31.64
CA ARG A 69 -15.95 26.94 -30.23
C ARG A 69 -16.51 25.70 -29.55
N ILE A 70 -16.13 25.48 -28.29
CA ILE A 70 -16.84 24.54 -27.42
C ILE A 70 -18.19 25.17 -27.04
N SER A 71 -19.27 24.69 -27.66
CA SER A 71 -20.61 25.20 -27.40
C SER A 71 -21.12 24.75 -26.03
N LYS A 72 -21.43 25.70 -25.13
CA LYS A 72 -22.16 25.44 -23.88
C LYS A 72 -23.49 24.67 -24.11
N ALA A 73 -24.10 24.84 -25.28
CA ALA A 73 -25.49 24.46 -25.55
C ALA A 73 -25.66 23.15 -26.34
N ARG A 74 -24.63 22.31 -26.49
CA ARG A 74 -24.77 20.98 -27.12
C ARG A 74 -24.68 19.85 -26.11
N LYS A 75 -25.83 19.20 -25.85
CA LYS A 75 -25.99 18.17 -24.81
C LYS A 75 -25.39 16.79 -25.16
N VAL A 76 -25.03 16.50 -26.42
CA VAL A 76 -24.59 15.15 -26.88
C VAL A 76 -23.50 15.23 -27.96
N PHE A 77 -22.55 14.28 -27.94
CA PHE A 77 -21.62 14.00 -29.05
C PHE A 77 -22.30 13.09 -30.10
N LYS A 78 -22.44 13.53 -31.35
CA LYS A 78 -23.27 12.83 -32.36
C LYS A 78 -22.44 11.94 -33.30
N LYS A 79 -21.97 10.79 -32.80
CA LYS A 79 -21.71 9.54 -33.54
C LYS A 79 -21.47 8.39 -32.55
N ALA A 80 -21.98 7.19 -32.84
CA ALA A 80 -21.50 5.94 -32.24
C ALA A 80 -20.12 5.64 -32.87
N ILE A 81 -19.13 5.10 -32.15
CA ILE A 81 -19.09 3.79 -31.48
C ILE A 81 -18.28 3.88 -30.17
N CYS A 82 -18.60 3.05 -29.16
CA CYS A 82 -17.70 2.84 -28.01
C CYS A 82 -16.85 1.59 -28.24
N LEU A 83 -15.55 1.63 -27.89
CA LEU A 83 -14.86 0.50 -27.22
C LEU A 83 -13.47 0.88 -26.65
N VAL A 84 -13.13 0.27 -25.50
CA VAL A 84 -11.83 0.17 -24.77
C VAL A 84 -11.12 1.46 -24.27
N GLY A 85 -10.95 1.58 -22.94
CA GLY A 85 -10.00 2.50 -22.29
C GLY A 85 -10.51 3.15 -20.98
N PRO A 86 -9.76 3.16 -19.86
CA PRO A 86 -10.25 3.65 -18.58
C PRO A 86 -10.05 5.16 -18.40
N LYS A 87 -10.97 5.99 -18.93
CA LYS A 87 -11.03 7.44 -18.62
C LYS A 87 -12.47 7.87 -18.34
N LYS A 88 -12.82 8.03 -17.05
CA LYS A 88 -14.16 8.46 -16.60
C LYS A 88 -14.41 9.93 -17.00
N ARG A 89 -15.60 10.23 -17.54
CA ARG A 89 -16.11 11.59 -17.76
C ARG A 89 -17.00 12.01 -16.59
N LEU A 90 -16.89 13.25 -16.11
CA LEU A 90 -17.70 13.79 -14.99
C LEU A 90 -18.48 15.07 -15.39
N LYS A 91 -19.57 15.31 -14.67
CA LYS A 91 -20.47 16.48 -14.69
C LYS A 91 -20.94 16.74 -13.25
N PHE A 92 -21.16 18.00 -12.85
CA PHE A 92 -21.47 18.40 -11.47
C PHE A 92 -22.58 19.46 -11.35
N ILE A 93 -23.38 19.34 -10.27
CA ILE A 93 -24.43 20.21 -9.68
C ILE A 93 -24.59 19.68 -8.22
N SER A 94 -24.81 20.42 -7.11
CA SER A 94 -24.72 21.86 -6.77
C SER A 94 -24.51 22.05 -5.24
N ASP A 95 -24.01 23.23 -4.86
CA ASP A 95 -24.20 24.04 -3.64
C ASP A 95 -24.29 23.43 -2.22
N PHE A 96 -23.40 23.92 -1.33
CA PHE A 96 -23.73 24.31 0.06
C PHE A 96 -22.84 25.49 0.51
N GLN A 97 -23.36 26.32 1.43
CA GLN A 97 -22.79 27.62 1.83
C GLN A 97 -21.87 27.49 3.06
N GLN A 98 -20.73 28.20 3.10
CA GLN A 98 -19.74 28.10 4.18
C GLN A 98 -19.46 29.46 4.86
N ILE A 99 -19.36 29.45 6.20
CA ILE A 99 -18.91 30.62 6.99
C ILE A 99 -17.38 30.66 6.98
N PRO A 100 -16.72 31.78 6.63
CA PRO A 100 -15.26 31.84 6.53
C PRO A 100 -14.61 31.84 7.92
N ARG A 101 -13.73 30.86 8.17
CA ARG A 101 -12.71 30.90 9.22
C ARG A 101 -11.34 31.15 8.57
N PRO A 102 -10.39 31.83 9.24
CA PRO A 102 -9.03 31.99 8.71
C PRO A 102 -8.38 30.62 8.47
N MET A 103 -7.74 30.45 7.31
CA MET A 103 -7.11 29.19 6.91
C MET A 103 -5.79 28.94 7.65
N PHE A 104 -5.60 27.70 8.09
CA PHE A 104 -4.33 27.18 8.60
C PHE A 104 -3.98 25.87 7.87
N TYR A 105 -2.71 25.64 7.59
CA TYR A 105 -2.23 24.44 6.86
C TYR A 105 -1.57 23.45 7.81
N LYS A 106 -1.82 22.14 7.64
CA LYS A 106 -1.13 21.07 8.36
C LYS A 106 -0.27 20.28 7.37
N ILE A 107 1.05 20.22 7.56
CA ILE A 107 1.88 19.29 6.80
C ILE A 107 1.54 17.86 7.26
N SER A 108 0.97 17.06 6.35
CA SER A 108 0.68 15.64 6.58
C SER A 108 1.97 14.84 6.81
N LEU A 109 1.90 13.80 7.64
CA LEU A 109 3.06 13.06 8.15
C LEU A 109 4.03 12.56 7.06
N ASN A 110 5.28 12.34 7.50
CA ASN A 110 6.35 11.62 6.80
C ASN A 110 6.95 12.32 5.56
N LYS A 111 7.18 13.63 5.63
CA LYS A 111 8.21 14.27 4.78
C LYS A 111 9.57 14.16 5.47
N SER A 112 10.48 13.40 4.88
CA SER A 112 11.83 13.19 5.37
C SER A 112 12.90 13.54 4.34
N TYR A 113 14.11 13.75 4.84
CA TYR A 113 15.32 13.84 4.04
C TYR A 113 16.46 13.10 4.73
N THR A 114 17.36 12.54 3.94
CA THR A 114 18.51 11.80 4.42
C THR A 114 19.76 12.62 4.19
N ILE A 115 20.59 12.76 5.22
CA ILE A 115 21.94 13.27 5.10
C ILE A 115 22.90 12.11 5.25
N GLN A 116 23.80 12.00 4.29
CA GLN A 116 24.95 11.13 4.29
C GLN A 116 26.19 12.02 4.44
N ARG A 117 26.93 11.90 5.54
CA ARG A 117 28.12 12.72 5.79
C ARG A 117 29.34 11.81 5.99
N GLU A 118 30.42 12.11 5.29
CA GLU A 118 31.73 11.59 5.67
C GLU A 118 32.20 12.37 6.89
N ILE A 119 32.36 11.66 8.01
CA ILE A 119 32.93 12.22 9.23
C ILE A 119 34.23 11.48 9.56
N ASP A 120 35.22 12.23 10.01
CA ASP A 120 36.42 11.69 10.62
C ASP A 120 36.06 11.28 12.05
N VAL A 121 35.95 9.97 12.30
CA VAL A 121 35.62 9.42 13.62
C VAL A 121 36.92 9.19 14.39
N GLY A 122 37.16 10.01 15.43
CA GLY A 122 38.18 9.70 16.43
C GLY A 122 37.84 8.38 17.13
N ALA A 123 38.83 7.49 17.25
CA ALA A 123 38.62 6.14 17.74
C ALA A 123 38.42 6.11 19.27
N GLU A 124 37.17 6.26 19.71
CA GLU A 124 36.80 5.98 21.11
C GLU A 124 36.85 4.46 21.40
N THR A 125 37.33 4.13 22.59
CA THR A 125 37.66 2.77 23.03
C THR A 125 36.42 1.94 23.37
N LEU A 126 36.23 0.82 22.66
CA LEU A 126 35.31 -0.26 23.05
C LEU A 126 36.02 -1.60 22.99
N PHE A 127 35.92 -2.37 24.07
CA PHE A 127 36.50 -3.70 24.24
C PHE A 127 35.47 -4.77 23.83
N PRO A 128 35.80 -5.77 22.99
CA PRO A 128 34.99 -6.96 22.84
C PRO A 128 35.05 -7.83 24.11
N GLU A 129 33.89 -8.05 24.72
CA GLU A 129 33.69 -8.95 25.86
C GLU A 129 32.92 -10.20 25.41
N PHE A 130 33.31 -11.39 25.89
CA PHE A 130 32.57 -12.63 25.62
C PHE A 130 32.62 -13.63 26.79
N ASP A 131 31.55 -14.42 26.93
CA ASP A 131 31.38 -15.44 27.97
C ASP A 131 31.74 -16.83 27.44
N VAL A 132 32.54 -17.60 28.20
CA VAL A 132 32.87 -19.00 27.93
C VAL A 132 32.43 -19.89 29.09
N SER A 133 31.79 -21.02 28.80
CA SER A 133 31.32 -21.98 29.82
C SER A 133 32.45 -22.94 30.23
N LEU A 134 32.61 -23.18 31.53
CA LEU A 134 33.66 -24.03 32.09
C LEU A 134 33.19 -25.47 32.33
N TYR A 135 34.09 -26.44 32.09
CA TYR A 135 33.80 -27.88 32.23
C TYR A 135 33.77 -28.38 33.70
N ASN A 136 34.39 -27.66 34.65
CA ASN A 136 34.41 -28.01 36.08
C ASN A 136 34.44 -26.76 37.00
N GLU A 137 34.17 -26.95 38.30
CA GLU A 137 33.66 -25.89 39.19
C GLU A 137 34.67 -25.01 39.95
N ASP A 138 35.97 -25.34 40.06
CA ASP A 138 36.91 -24.41 40.73
C ASP A 138 38.29 -24.30 40.07
N HIS A 139 38.51 -23.13 39.47
CA HIS A 139 39.73 -22.74 38.75
C HIS A 139 40.19 -21.31 39.12
N ALA A 140 39.79 -20.79 40.30
CA ALA A 140 40.14 -19.43 40.74
C ALA A 140 41.66 -19.17 40.79
N ASP A 141 42.44 -20.17 41.23
CA ASP A 141 43.91 -20.17 41.20
C ASP A 141 44.48 -19.92 39.80
N PHE A 142 43.91 -20.58 38.78
CA PHE A 142 44.38 -20.49 37.40
C PHE A 142 44.12 -19.10 36.83
N VAL A 143 42.91 -18.57 37.02
CA VAL A 143 42.52 -17.21 36.58
C VAL A 143 43.42 -16.16 37.24
N THR A 144 43.66 -16.28 38.55
CA THR A 144 44.51 -15.36 39.30
C THR A 144 45.97 -15.43 38.83
N GLY A 145 46.52 -16.63 38.65
CA GLY A 145 47.88 -16.85 38.16
C GLY A 145 48.09 -16.40 36.70
N PHE A 146 47.09 -16.60 35.84
CA PHE A 146 47.10 -16.16 34.45
C PHE A 146 47.15 -14.63 34.35
N ASN A 147 46.20 -13.95 35.00
CA ASN A 147 46.14 -12.48 35.00
C ASN A 147 47.40 -11.85 35.64
N ALA A 148 47.93 -12.44 36.71
CA ALA A 148 49.16 -11.97 37.36
C ALA A 148 50.40 -12.12 36.45
N ASN A 149 50.46 -13.16 35.61
CA ASN A 149 51.54 -13.32 34.63
C ASN A 149 51.34 -12.43 33.40
N MET A 150 50.11 -12.21 32.92
CA MET A 150 49.85 -11.24 31.85
C MET A 150 50.31 -9.83 32.23
N LYS A 151 50.10 -9.41 33.49
CA LYS A 151 50.62 -8.14 34.05
C LYS A 151 52.14 -8.07 34.22
N LYS A 152 52.87 -9.19 34.10
CA LYS A 152 54.36 -9.20 34.06
C LYS A 152 54.90 -9.10 32.64
N ILE A 153 54.15 -9.56 31.65
CA ILE A 153 54.54 -9.57 30.24
C ILE A 153 54.13 -8.25 29.56
N PHE A 154 52.97 -7.70 29.93
CA PHE A 154 52.41 -6.49 29.36
C PHE A 154 52.11 -5.44 30.44
N ILE A 155 52.47 -4.18 30.18
CA ILE A 155 52.18 -3.04 31.07
C ILE A 155 50.67 -2.80 31.17
N ASP A 156 49.95 -3.00 30.07
CA ASP A 156 48.49 -3.02 29.99
C ASP A 156 48.05 -4.36 29.36
N PRO A 157 47.43 -5.29 30.13
CA PRO A 157 47.14 -6.64 29.66
C PRO A 157 46.15 -6.68 28.49
N PRO A 158 46.52 -7.25 27.32
CA PRO A 158 45.62 -7.31 26.16
C PRO A 158 44.51 -8.37 26.31
N LEU A 159 44.65 -9.30 27.25
CA LEU A 159 43.70 -10.39 27.52
C LEU A 159 43.57 -10.58 29.04
N ILE A 160 42.34 -10.49 29.55
CA ILE A 160 42.02 -10.63 30.99
C ILE A 160 40.87 -11.64 31.15
N PHE A 161 40.98 -12.51 32.15
CA PHE A 161 39.93 -13.48 32.51
C PHE A 161 39.28 -13.12 33.85
N THR A 162 37.95 -13.19 33.92
CA THR A 162 37.17 -12.91 35.15
C THR A 162 36.22 -14.07 35.45
N LEU A 163 36.35 -14.69 36.62
CA LEU A 163 35.54 -15.86 37.02
C LEU A 163 34.19 -15.43 37.60
N ILE A 164 33.08 -15.82 36.97
CA ILE A 164 31.72 -15.55 37.46
C ILE A 164 31.25 -16.74 38.31
N LYS A 165 31.48 -16.63 39.63
CA LYS A 165 31.34 -17.73 40.61
C LYS A 165 29.98 -18.47 40.60
N ASN A 166 28.88 -17.83 40.23
CA ASN A 166 27.54 -18.44 40.35
C ASN A 166 27.07 -19.18 39.09
N ASN A 167 27.71 -19.01 37.93
CA ASN A 167 27.17 -19.45 36.63
C ASN A 167 28.08 -20.40 35.82
N LYS A 168 29.17 -20.93 36.41
CA LYS A 168 30.18 -21.76 35.71
C LYS A 168 30.72 -21.13 34.42
N LYS A 169 30.87 -19.80 34.43
CA LYS A 169 31.31 -19.01 33.27
C LYS A 169 32.57 -18.22 33.57
N LEU A 170 33.43 -18.14 32.56
CA LEU A 170 34.57 -17.25 32.49
C LEU A 170 34.23 -16.10 31.53
N LYS A 171 34.22 -14.86 32.03
CA LYS A 171 34.19 -13.68 31.18
C LYS A 171 35.59 -13.42 30.66
N ILE A 172 35.72 -13.22 29.37
CA ILE A 172 36.99 -12.93 28.70
C ILE A 172 36.90 -11.54 28.07
N GLU A 173 37.88 -10.71 28.43
CA GLU A 173 38.01 -9.32 27.96
C GLU A 173 39.28 -9.26 27.10
N LEU A 174 39.10 -9.02 25.79
CA LEU A 174 40.18 -8.95 24.81
C LEU A 174 40.26 -7.50 24.29
N LYS A 175 41.45 -6.90 24.30
CA LYS A 175 41.63 -5.52 23.83
C LYS A 175 41.53 -5.46 22.30
N ARG A 176 40.81 -4.46 21.78
CA ARG A 176 40.67 -4.24 20.33
C ARG A 176 42.06 -4.15 19.68
N GLY A 177 42.22 -4.79 18.52
CA GLY A 177 43.52 -4.89 17.85
C GLY A 177 44.37 -6.09 18.29
N TRP A 178 43.82 -6.99 19.11
CA TRP A 178 44.42 -8.29 19.42
C TRP A 178 43.52 -9.45 19.00
N ASP A 179 44.13 -10.54 18.52
CA ASP A 179 43.50 -11.85 18.39
C ASP A 179 44.19 -12.85 19.33
N TRP A 180 43.47 -13.92 19.70
CA TRP A 180 44.04 -15.07 20.39
C TRP A 180 43.75 -16.38 19.63
N ILE A 181 44.71 -17.30 19.67
CA ILE A 181 44.66 -18.62 19.03
C ILE A 181 45.09 -19.69 20.02
N VAL A 182 44.31 -20.76 20.10
CA VAL A 182 44.59 -21.95 20.93
C VAL A 182 44.61 -23.16 20.00
N THR A 183 45.77 -23.82 19.85
CA THR A 183 45.90 -24.97 18.96
C THR A 183 45.71 -26.30 19.70
N ALA A 184 44.98 -27.23 19.09
CA ALA A 184 44.64 -28.52 19.67
C ALA A 184 45.88 -29.37 20.01
N GLU A 185 46.87 -29.36 19.13
CA GLU A 185 48.13 -30.10 19.29
C GLU A 185 48.87 -29.75 20.59
N LYS A 186 48.84 -28.46 21.00
CA LYS A 186 49.60 -27.97 22.16
C LYS A 186 48.75 -27.56 23.36
N ALA A 187 47.45 -27.36 23.21
CA ALA A 187 46.58 -26.82 24.27
C ALA A 187 45.25 -27.61 24.44
N SER A 188 45.23 -28.88 24.02
CA SER A 188 44.05 -29.76 24.12
C SER A 188 43.33 -29.76 25.48
N GLN A 189 44.03 -29.69 26.61
CA GLN A 189 43.38 -29.67 27.93
C GLN A 189 42.88 -28.27 28.34
N LEU A 190 43.39 -27.18 27.72
CA LEU A 190 42.82 -25.84 27.84
C LEU A 190 41.47 -25.77 27.10
N LEU A 191 41.42 -26.34 25.89
CA LEU A 191 40.19 -26.44 25.09
C LEU A 191 39.10 -27.22 25.85
N ARG A 192 39.45 -28.35 26.49
CA ARG A 192 38.51 -29.08 27.38
C ARG A 192 38.01 -28.21 28.53
N LEU A 193 38.86 -27.38 29.14
CA LEU A 193 38.48 -26.52 30.26
C LEU A 193 37.46 -25.44 29.84
N PHE A 194 37.61 -24.91 28.62
CA PHE A 194 36.66 -23.99 27.97
C PHE A 194 35.45 -24.69 27.32
N ASN A 195 35.31 -26.01 27.48
CA ASN A 195 34.25 -26.82 26.85
C ASN A 195 34.21 -26.71 25.31
N LEU A 196 35.39 -26.58 24.70
CA LEU A 196 35.64 -26.56 23.26
C LEU A 196 36.23 -27.90 22.78
N ASP A 197 36.18 -28.18 21.48
CA ASP A 197 36.66 -29.45 20.91
C ASP A 197 38.19 -29.58 21.06
N PRO A 198 38.71 -30.54 21.83
CA PRO A 198 40.14 -30.66 22.09
C PRO A 198 40.97 -31.14 20.90
N ASN A 199 40.34 -31.52 19.79
CA ASN A 199 41.00 -32.00 18.58
C ASN A 199 41.00 -30.97 17.44
N LYS A 200 40.51 -29.75 17.70
CA LYS A 200 40.38 -28.69 16.70
C LYS A 200 40.93 -27.36 17.22
N ASP A 201 41.71 -26.67 16.40
CA ASP A 201 42.19 -25.32 16.71
C ASP A 201 41.02 -24.33 16.80
N ASP A 202 41.08 -23.41 17.77
CA ASP A 202 40.08 -22.36 17.95
C ASP A 202 40.71 -20.96 17.91
N ILE A 203 39.98 -20.02 17.31
CA ILE A 203 40.40 -18.66 16.97
C ILE A 203 39.21 -17.71 17.18
N THR A 204 39.37 -16.71 18.04
CA THR A 204 38.35 -15.65 18.21
C THR A 204 38.88 -14.32 17.66
N PRO A 205 38.45 -13.88 16.46
CA PRO A 205 39.05 -12.74 15.76
C PRO A 205 38.40 -11.40 16.12
N SER A 206 39.21 -10.34 16.26
CA SER A 206 38.73 -8.94 16.40
C SER A 206 38.91 -8.13 15.10
N SER A 207 38.00 -8.36 14.14
CA SER A 207 37.92 -7.67 12.83
C SER A 207 39.03 -8.03 11.81
N PRO A 208 38.70 -8.15 10.50
CA PRO A 208 39.69 -8.48 9.47
C PRO A 208 40.29 -7.22 8.84
N GLU A 209 41.41 -6.72 9.37
CA GLU A 209 42.46 -5.95 8.67
C GLU A 209 43.61 -5.65 9.66
N GLY A 210 44.88 -5.66 9.20
CA GLY A 210 46.09 -5.47 10.03
C GLY A 210 47.07 -6.66 10.03
N PHE A 211 48.37 -6.40 10.28
CA PHE A 211 49.46 -7.38 10.19
C PHE A 211 49.64 -8.23 11.47
N LEU A 212 50.43 -9.31 11.36
CA LEU A 212 50.50 -10.42 12.32
C LEU A 212 51.81 -10.44 13.14
N ALA A 213 51.73 -10.28 14.47
CA ALA A 213 52.87 -10.45 15.39
C ALA A 213 52.56 -11.49 16.47
N ILE A 214 53.19 -12.68 16.40
CA ILE A 214 52.86 -13.84 17.27
C ILE A 214 53.69 -13.86 18.56
N VAL A 215 53.02 -13.92 19.71
CA VAL A 215 53.66 -14.16 21.03
C VAL A 215 53.13 -15.46 21.64
N ASN A 216 54.02 -16.39 21.99
CA ASN A 216 53.68 -17.70 22.58
C ASN A 216 53.72 -17.63 24.12
N TYR A 217 52.56 -17.61 24.77
CA TYR A 217 52.43 -17.78 26.22
C TYR A 217 52.59 -19.24 26.61
N HIS A 218 53.29 -19.52 27.72
CA HIS A 218 53.46 -20.86 28.29
C HIS A 218 52.91 -20.89 29.72
N SER A 219 52.09 -21.89 30.04
CA SER A 219 51.41 -22.00 31.34
C SER A 219 52.35 -22.24 32.54
N PRO A 220 52.13 -21.62 33.72
CA PRO A 220 52.95 -21.85 34.91
C PRO A 220 52.80 -23.28 35.47
N ASN A 221 53.90 -23.81 36.03
CA ASN A 221 54.04 -25.21 36.46
C ASN A 221 53.06 -25.65 37.59
N LYS A 222 51.83 -26.05 37.24
CA LYS A 222 51.10 -27.16 37.89
C LYS A 222 51.11 -28.35 36.93
N GLN A 223 51.23 -29.58 37.44
CA GLN A 223 51.39 -30.81 36.63
C GLN A 223 50.32 -30.99 35.52
N ILE A 224 49.11 -30.46 35.74
CA ILE A 224 47.94 -30.65 34.87
C ILE A 224 47.97 -29.76 33.62
N PHE A 225 48.69 -28.62 33.64
CA PHE A 225 48.72 -27.64 32.54
C PHE A 225 50.13 -27.45 31.93
N LYS A 226 51.02 -28.41 32.20
CA LYS A 226 52.41 -28.35 31.75
C LYS A 226 52.48 -28.47 30.22
N ASN A 227 53.34 -27.67 29.59
CA ASN A 227 53.57 -27.61 28.13
C ASN A 227 52.38 -27.10 27.27
N GLN A 228 51.46 -26.32 27.85
CA GLN A 228 50.40 -25.67 27.07
C GLN A 228 50.78 -24.28 26.57
N GLU A 229 50.53 -24.05 25.27
CA GLU A 229 50.81 -22.80 24.55
C GLU A 229 49.54 -22.05 24.13
N ILE A 230 49.50 -20.73 24.36
CA ILE A 230 48.48 -19.82 23.80
C ILE A 230 49.20 -18.78 22.92
N LYS A 231 48.67 -18.50 21.74
CA LYS A 231 49.21 -17.50 20.82
C LYS A 231 48.39 -16.22 20.87
N LEU A 232 49.06 -15.10 21.13
CA LEU A 232 48.48 -13.75 21.03
C LEU A 232 49.04 -13.04 19.79
N ILE A 233 48.19 -12.28 19.11
CA ILE A 233 48.50 -11.56 17.86
C ILE A 233 48.10 -10.10 18.01
N ALA A 234 49.01 -9.15 17.78
CA ALA A 234 48.77 -7.70 17.90
C ALA A 234 48.70 -6.98 16.53
N ARG A 235 47.92 -5.89 16.43
CA ARG A 235 47.64 -5.17 15.16
C ARG A 235 47.71 -3.61 15.19
N GLU A 236 48.37 -2.98 16.16
CA GLU A 236 48.51 -1.49 16.26
C GLU A 236 50.00 -1.03 16.41
N PRO A 237 50.34 0.27 16.17
CA PRO A 237 51.68 0.65 15.69
C PRO A 237 52.82 0.65 16.72
N ILE A 238 54.04 0.43 16.21
CA ILE A 238 55.29 0.22 16.97
C ILE A 238 56.24 1.41 16.73
N VAL A 239 57.02 1.79 17.75
CA VAL A 239 58.14 2.76 17.62
C VAL A 239 59.14 2.20 16.62
N ASP A 240 59.49 2.97 15.58
CA ASP A 240 60.39 2.49 14.55
C ASP A 240 61.84 2.82 14.87
N HIS A 241 62.16 4.11 15.04
CA HIS A 241 63.53 4.58 15.30
C HIS A 241 63.55 5.85 16.18
N ILE A 242 64.66 6.05 16.91
CA ILE A 242 64.96 7.28 17.65
C ILE A 242 66.31 7.80 17.14
N HIS A 243 66.35 9.06 16.70
CA HIS A 243 67.56 9.74 16.26
C HIS A 243 67.96 10.83 17.25
N GLU A 244 69.25 10.95 17.56
CA GLU A 244 69.81 12.02 18.39
C GLU A 244 70.52 13.05 17.48
N ILE A 245 70.05 14.30 17.47
CA ILE A 245 70.65 15.39 16.67
C ILE A 245 71.56 16.22 17.58
N LYS A 246 72.87 16.24 17.27
CA LYS A 246 73.92 16.96 18.03
C LYS A 246 74.37 18.23 17.32
N PHE A 247 74.63 19.30 18.08
CA PHE A 247 75.06 20.59 17.53
C PHE A 247 76.59 20.80 17.56
N GLU A 248 77.09 21.42 16.50
CA GLU A 248 78.48 21.80 16.24
C GLU A 248 78.60 23.33 16.10
N GLU A 249 79.77 23.84 15.69
CA GLU A 249 80.05 25.27 15.65
C GLU A 249 79.59 25.92 14.33
N GLY A 250 78.58 26.79 14.38
CA GLY A 250 77.98 27.43 13.20
C GLY A 250 76.58 28.00 13.44
N ASP A 251 75.85 28.35 12.37
CA ASP A 251 74.44 28.77 12.48
C ASP A 251 73.55 27.58 12.88
N LEU A 252 72.65 27.80 13.85
CA LEU A 252 71.82 26.75 14.43
C LEU A 252 70.83 26.13 13.43
N PHE A 253 70.20 26.95 12.56
CA PHE A 253 69.15 26.46 11.67
C PHE A 253 69.74 25.76 10.45
N LEU A 254 70.82 26.29 9.88
CA LEU A 254 71.54 25.62 8.80
C LEU A 254 72.08 24.23 9.24
N GLN A 255 72.51 24.09 10.49
CA GLN A 255 72.91 22.80 11.05
C GLN A 255 71.74 21.82 11.22
N ILE A 256 70.59 22.30 11.70
CA ILE A 256 69.39 21.47 11.85
C ILE A 256 68.92 20.96 10.48
N ASP A 257 68.79 21.85 9.50
CA ASP A 257 68.32 21.49 8.16
C ASP A 257 69.30 20.52 7.47
N SER A 258 70.61 20.72 7.61
CA SER A 258 71.62 19.77 7.07
C SER A 258 71.50 18.39 7.70
N LYS A 259 71.40 18.29 9.03
CA LYS A 259 71.32 16.97 9.71
C LYS A 259 69.97 16.28 9.50
N LEU A 260 68.90 17.03 9.26
CA LEU A 260 67.61 16.49 8.82
C LEU A 260 67.62 16.05 7.35
N ALA A 261 68.48 16.61 6.50
CA ALA A 261 68.68 16.16 5.13
C ALA A 261 69.48 14.83 5.11
N ASP A 262 70.58 14.75 5.87
CA ASP A 262 71.40 13.53 5.99
C ASP A 262 70.61 12.32 6.53
N LEU A 263 69.63 12.57 7.42
CA LEU A 263 68.73 11.55 7.96
C LEU A 263 67.49 11.27 7.08
N GLY A 264 67.30 11.99 5.97
CA GLY A 264 66.14 11.82 5.09
C GLY A 264 64.79 12.30 5.67
N LEU A 265 64.82 13.14 6.72
CA LEU A 265 63.63 13.59 7.47
C LEU A 265 63.12 15.00 7.07
N SER A 266 63.78 15.66 6.12
CA SER A 266 63.47 17.05 5.70
C SER A 266 62.04 17.29 5.18
N ASP A 267 61.40 16.28 4.59
CA ASP A 267 60.00 16.36 4.12
C ASP A 267 58.95 16.17 5.23
N TYR A 268 59.41 15.86 6.45
CA TYR A 268 58.57 15.50 7.60
C TYR A 268 58.73 16.45 8.79
N ILE A 269 59.87 17.13 8.90
CA ILE A 269 60.21 18.09 9.96
C ILE A 269 60.71 19.37 9.31
N LYS A 270 60.14 20.51 9.66
CA LYS A 270 60.61 21.81 9.17
C LYS A 270 60.60 22.89 10.25
N PHE A 271 61.73 23.55 10.41
CA PHE A 271 61.91 24.73 11.25
C PHE A 271 61.83 26.00 10.40
N THR A 272 61.20 27.06 10.89
CA THR A 272 61.09 28.33 10.15
C THR A 272 60.98 29.51 11.11
N LYS A 273 61.87 30.50 10.98
CA LYS A 273 61.87 31.73 11.80
C LYS A 273 61.01 32.82 11.14
N SER A 274 60.11 33.44 11.91
CA SER A 274 59.32 34.59 11.47
C SER A 274 59.01 35.49 12.67
N ASN A 275 59.29 36.79 12.55
CA ASN A 275 58.96 37.82 13.55
C ASN A 275 59.23 37.40 15.02
N GLU A 276 60.49 37.07 15.33
CA GLU A 276 60.94 36.64 16.68
C GLU A 276 60.27 35.37 17.23
N GLN A 277 59.62 34.59 16.37
CA GLN A 277 59.09 33.27 16.70
C GLN A 277 59.72 32.18 15.84
N LEU A 278 59.96 31.02 16.46
CA LEU A 278 60.33 29.80 15.76
C LEU A 278 59.09 28.93 15.57
N ILE A 279 58.80 28.61 14.32
CA ILE A 279 57.73 27.73 13.92
C ILE A 279 58.32 26.35 13.64
N VAL A 280 57.80 25.32 14.30
CA VAL A 280 58.15 23.92 14.09
C VAL A 280 56.96 23.21 13.46
N THR A 281 57.14 22.64 12.28
CA THR A 281 56.11 21.92 11.52
C THR A 281 56.48 20.45 11.48
N LEU A 282 55.56 19.57 11.87
CA LEU A 282 55.78 18.13 11.99
C LEU A 282 54.67 17.35 11.26
N ARG A 283 54.96 16.15 10.76
CA ARG A 283 53.92 15.18 10.38
C ARG A 283 53.48 14.32 11.57
N SER A 284 52.28 13.76 11.46
CA SER A 284 51.56 13.06 12.55
C SER A 284 52.27 11.88 13.21
N ASN A 285 53.35 11.36 12.62
CA ASN A 285 54.10 10.20 13.10
C ASN A 285 55.53 10.53 13.57
N ILE A 286 55.83 11.79 13.85
CA ILE A 286 57.13 12.21 14.36
C ILE A 286 56.94 13.10 15.58
N ASN A 287 57.64 12.77 16.67
CA ASN A 287 57.72 13.61 17.86
C ASN A 287 59.15 14.11 18.05
N ILE A 288 59.30 15.34 18.56
CA ILE A 288 60.60 15.90 18.97
C ILE A 288 60.61 16.04 20.48
N GLU A 289 61.64 15.53 21.14
CA GLU A 289 61.83 15.62 22.59
C GLU A 289 63.06 16.47 22.92
N PHE A 290 62.82 17.58 23.61
CA PHE A 290 63.83 18.42 24.24
C PHE A 290 63.94 18.04 25.72
N LYS A 291 65.17 17.98 26.24
CA LYS A 291 65.45 17.77 27.67
C LYS A 291 66.50 18.75 28.14
N ARG A 292 66.26 19.38 29.29
CA ARG A 292 67.09 20.48 29.83
C ARG A 292 68.50 20.03 30.23
N ASN A 293 68.71 18.73 30.41
CA ASN A 293 70.03 18.13 30.61
C ASN A 293 70.82 17.83 29.31
N LEU A 294 70.19 17.95 28.13
CA LEU A 294 70.81 17.69 26.83
C LEU A 294 70.92 18.95 25.96
N CYS A 295 69.96 19.87 26.04
CA CYS A 295 69.95 21.11 25.27
C CYS A 295 69.47 22.35 26.05
N PRO A 296 70.11 22.69 27.19
CA PRO A 296 69.69 23.80 28.04
C PRO A 296 69.65 25.16 27.32
N ARG A 297 70.68 25.53 26.55
CA ARG A 297 70.72 26.84 25.88
C ARG A 297 69.70 26.93 24.75
N LEU A 298 69.41 25.82 24.08
CA LEU A 298 68.33 25.77 23.09
C LEU A 298 66.94 25.94 23.75
N MET A 299 66.70 25.28 24.88
CA MET A 299 65.43 25.41 25.61
C MET A 299 65.24 26.84 26.17
N ASP A 300 66.31 27.46 26.65
CA ASP A 300 66.27 28.87 27.08
C ASP A 300 66.03 29.83 25.90
N ALA A 301 66.64 29.58 24.74
CA ALA A 301 66.38 30.35 23.51
C ALA A 301 64.94 30.22 22.99
N LEU A 302 64.27 29.09 23.27
CA LEU A 302 62.86 28.81 22.96
C LEU A 302 61.89 29.20 24.10
N ASN A 303 62.41 29.76 25.20
CA ASN A 303 61.66 30.14 26.39
C ASN A 303 60.83 28.99 27.01
N ILE A 304 61.37 27.76 26.99
CA ILE A 304 60.75 26.55 27.55
C ILE A 304 61.28 26.35 28.98
N ILE A 305 60.44 26.55 29.99
CA ILE A 305 60.87 26.55 31.41
C ILE A 305 60.98 25.12 31.98
N ASP A 306 60.26 24.15 31.43
CA ASP A 306 60.21 22.77 31.92
C ASP A 306 61.54 22.01 31.78
N ASP A 307 61.71 20.93 32.57
CA ASP A 307 62.88 20.04 32.51
C ASP A 307 62.91 19.15 31.26
N ALA A 308 61.74 18.86 30.67
CA ALA A 308 61.59 18.13 29.43
C ALA A 308 60.31 18.56 28.71
N TYR A 309 60.37 18.66 27.38
CA TYR A 309 59.25 19.12 26.56
C TYR A 309 59.16 18.34 25.25
N VAL A 310 57.98 17.79 24.95
CA VAL A 310 57.75 16.96 23.76
C VAL A 310 56.80 17.65 22.79
N VAL A 311 57.32 17.99 21.60
CA VAL A 311 56.54 18.47 20.46
C VAL A 311 55.96 17.25 19.75
N ARG A 312 54.63 17.08 19.80
CA ARG A 312 53.94 15.93 19.20
C ARG A 312 53.50 16.20 17.78
N GLY A 313 53.72 15.26 16.86
CA GLY A 313 53.41 15.40 15.43
C GLY A 313 51.92 15.58 15.10
N GLU A 314 51.03 15.16 16.00
CA GLU A 314 49.58 15.41 15.91
C GLU A 314 49.24 16.91 15.89
N LEU A 315 50.07 17.73 16.53
CA LEU A 315 50.00 19.19 16.48
C LEU A 315 50.82 19.67 15.27
N LEU A 316 50.24 19.54 14.07
CA LEU A 316 50.86 19.78 12.76
C LEU A 316 51.72 21.06 12.63
N LYS A 317 51.50 22.07 13.48
CA LYS A 317 52.32 23.28 13.56
C LYS A 317 52.37 23.82 15.00
N MET A 318 53.58 23.95 15.55
CA MET A 318 53.86 24.51 16.88
C MET A 318 54.69 25.79 16.74
N GLN A 319 54.54 26.72 17.69
CA GLN A 319 55.19 28.05 17.66
C GLN A 319 55.79 28.36 19.03
N PHE A 320 57.05 28.78 19.03
CA PHE A 320 57.80 29.16 20.23
C PHE A 320 58.28 30.61 20.10
N PRO A 321 58.25 31.42 21.17
CA PRO A 321 59.05 32.64 21.24
C PRO A 321 60.53 32.27 21.03
N TYR A 322 61.24 32.97 20.17
CA TYR A 322 62.63 32.65 19.85
C TYR A 322 63.54 33.85 20.03
N SER A 323 64.30 33.83 21.13
CA SER A 323 65.38 34.78 21.39
C SER A 323 66.67 34.26 20.78
N GLN A 324 67.34 35.06 19.96
CA GLN A 324 68.56 34.62 19.29
C GLN A 324 69.70 34.45 20.32
N PRO A 325 70.28 33.24 20.47
CA PRO A 325 71.30 32.99 21.48
C PRO A 325 72.60 33.73 21.17
N VAL A 326 73.30 34.16 22.23
CA VAL A 326 74.57 34.89 22.12
C VAL A 326 75.71 33.90 21.88
N GLY A 327 76.01 33.65 20.61
CA GLY A 327 77.05 32.72 20.15
C GLY A 327 76.52 31.34 19.74
N SER A 328 77.39 30.49 19.19
CA SER A 328 77.03 29.15 18.73
C SER A 328 76.64 28.25 19.90
N ILE A 329 75.49 27.58 19.79
CA ILE A 329 75.15 26.44 20.64
C ILE A 329 75.96 25.25 20.10
N LYS A 330 76.74 24.58 20.97
CA LYS A 330 77.59 23.43 20.60
C LYS A 330 77.65 22.42 21.74
N ASN A 331 77.83 21.14 21.39
CA ASN A 331 77.79 19.98 22.30
C ASN A 331 76.44 19.77 23.03
N GLU A 332 75.36 20.37 22.52
CA GLU A 332 73.98 20.10 22.96
C GLU A 332 73.28 19.15 21.97
N SER A 333 72.24 18.44 22.42
CA SER A 333 71.47 17.52 21.58
C SER A 333 69.97 17.44 21.91
N PHE A 334 69.18 17.00 20.94
CA PHE A 334 67.76 16.68 21.13
C PHE A 334 67.36 15.41 20.37
N HIS A 335 66.24 14.80 20.75
CA HIS A 335 65.78 13.54 20.16
C HIS A 335 64.62 13.75 19.17
N VAL A 336 64.67 13.00 18.07
CA VAL A 336 63.58 12.85 17.09
C VAL A 336 63.11 11.39 17.14
N ILE A 337 61.85 11.18 17.47
CA ILE A 337 61.22 9.87 17.61
C ILE A 337 60.29 9.64 16.42
N VAL A 338 60.58 8.62 15.61
CA VAL A 338 59.85 8.29 14.39
C VAL A 338 59.01 7.03 14.62
N TYR A 339 57.70 7.15 14.34
CA TYR A 339 56.74 6.06 14.40
C TYR A 339 56.39 5.59 12.98
N LYS A 340 56.21 4.27 12.79
CA LYS A 340 55.74 3.72 11.50
C LYS A 340 54.27 4.08 11.29
N ASN A 341 53.97 4.71 10.16
CA ASN A 341 52.71 5.42 9.93
C ASN A 341 51.84 4.74 8.86
N PHE A 342 50.59 4.42 9.19
CA PHE A 342 49.51 4.08 8.24
C PHE A 342 48.16 4.59 8.80
N PRO A 343 47.16 4.88 7.96
CA PRO A 343 46.26 6.02 8.18
C PRO A 343 45.23 5.85 9.32
N THR A 344 45.15 6.86 10.18
CA THR A 344 44.34 6.88 11.42
C THR A 344 42.94 7.49 11.28
N THR A 345 42.43 7.69 10.06
CA THR A 345 41.03 8.10 9.82
C THR A 345 40.31 7.12 8.92
N ARG A 346 39.47 6.26 9.51
CA ARG A 346 38.40 5.61 8.76
C ARG A 346 37.35 6.68 8.46
N LYS A 347 37.20 7.03 7.19
CA LYS A 347 36.05 7.82 6.71
C LYS A 347 34.78 6.99 6.90
N GLU A 348 34.07 7.21 8.00
CA GLU A 348 32.76 6.59 8.17
C GLU A 348 31.70 7.47 7.52
N THR A 349 31.03 6.87 6.54
CA THR A 349 29.81 7.42 5.95
C THR A 349 28.67 7.20 6.94
N ARG A 350 28.32 8.21 7.74
CA ARG A 350 27.12 8.14 8.59
C ARG A 350 25.91 8.68 7.85
N MET A 351 24.86 7.87 7.84
CA MET A 351 23.57 8.20 7.24
C MET A 351 22.54 8.50 8.35
N ALA A 352 21.91 9.66 8.29
CA ALA A 352 20.87 10.08 9.23
C ALA A 352 19.64 10.55 8.46
N THR A 353 18.47 10.01 8.79
CA THR A 353 17.19 10.44 8.20
C THR A 353 16.46 11.35 9.17
N PHE A 354 16.20 12.58 8.74
CA PHE A 354 15.47 13.58 9.50
C PHE A 354 14.02 13.64 9.02
N ILE A 355 13.08 13.55 9.95
CA ILE A 355 11.65 13.74 9.70
C ILE A 355 11.31 15.18 10.06
N ILE A 356 10.69 15.91 9.14
CA ILE A 356 10.19 17.26 9.41
C ILE A 356 8.91 17.13 10.26
N PRO A 357 8.80 17.80 11.42
CA PRO A 357 7.61 17.72 12.26
C PRO A 357 6.34 18.13 11.53
N SER A 358 5.24 17.39 11.74
CA SER A 358 3.91 17.72 11.24
C SER A 358 3.35 18.94 11.96
N GLY A 359 3.70 20.12 11.46
CA GLY A 359 3.34 21.43 12.01
C GLY A 359 2.52 22.30 11.05
N MET A 360 2.13 23.49 11.56
CA MET A 360 1.44 24.51 10.78
C MET A 360 2.38 25.65 10.41
N TYR A 361 2.90 25.63 9.18
CA TYR A 361 3.89 26.58 8.69
C TYR A 361 3.22 27.60 7.76
N GLN A 362 3.10 28.85 8.23
CA GLN A 362 2.49 29.95 7.47
C GLN A 362 3.47 30.57 6.45
N GLU A 363 4.77 30.58 6.75
CA GLU A 363 5.83 31.13 5.89
C GLU A 363 6.93 30.10 5.61
N ALA A 364 7.61 30.25 4.45
CA ALA A 364 8.76 29.41 4.09
C ALA A 364 9.88 29.46 5.14
N LYS A 365 10.09 30.65 5.73
CA LYS A 365 11.05 30.89 6.81
C LYS A 365 10.77 30.08 8.06
N HIS A 366 9.53 29.66 8.31
CA HIS A 366 9.18 28.82 9.45
C HIS A 366 9.53 27.36 9.14
N LEU A 367 9.20 26.87 7.93
CA LEU A 367 9.59 25.54 7.49
C LEU A 367 11.11 25.35 7.42
N PHE A 368 11.85 26.35 6.96
CA PHE A 368 13.31 26.27 6.83
C PHE A 368 14.04 26.15 8.18
N LYS A 369 13.44 26.57 9.30
CA LYS A 369 14.02 26.40 10.65
C LYS A 369 14.05 24.94 11.12
N GLU A 370 13.22 24.07 10.54
CA GLU A 370 13.16 22.65 10.89
C GLU A 370 14.31 21.84 10.25
N PHE A 371 14.98 22.39 9.23
CA PHE A 371 16.08 21.71 8.56
C PHE A 371 17.37 21.83 9.37
N LYS A 372 17.92 20.66 9.72
CA LYS A 372 19.20 20.49 10.41
C LYS A 372 20.30 20.16 9.40
N TYR A 373 21.51 20.69 9.66
CA TYR A 373 22.75 20.51 8.89
C TYR A 373 22.79 21.04 7.45
N VAL A 374 21.69 21.60 6.93
CA VAL A 374 21.63 22.32 5.64
C VAL A 374 20.99 23.68 5.85
N ILE A 375 21.38 24.68 5.04
CA ILE A 375 20.81 26.03 5.14
C ILE A 375 19.94 26.29 3.92
N LEU A 376 18.65 26.57 4.16
CA LEU A 376 17.69 26.98 3.13
C LEU A 376 17.41 28.47 3.23
N ARG A 377 17.40 29.17 2.10
CA ARG A 377 17.10 30.61 2.00
C ARG A 377 16.10 30.86 0.88
N LEU A 378 15.14 31.76 1.12
CA LEU A 378 14.23 32.21 0.08
C LEU A 378 14.91 33.33 -0.72
N THR A 379 14.96 33.17 -2.04
CA THR A 379 15.46 34.20 -2.97
C THR A 379 14.32 35.11 -3.43
N ALA A 380 14.64 36.30 -3.96
CA ALA A 380 13.66 37.34 -4.28
C ALA A 380 12.61 36.90 -5.34
N ASP A 381 12.95 35.91 -6.17
CA ASP A 381 12.08 35.27 -7.15
C ASP A 381 11.30 34.07 -6.58
N SER A 382 11.14 33.97 -5.26
CA SER A 382 10.42 32.90 -4.54
C SER A 382 10.96 31.48 -4.75
N ARG A 383 12.23 31.38 -5.18
CA ARG A 383 12.97 30.11 -5.30
C ARG A 383 13.80 29.83 -4.04
N VAL A 384 14.24 28.60 -3.88
CA VAL A 384 14.98 28.12 -2.70
C VAL A 384 16.47 28.02 -3.02
N GLY A 385 17.29 28.79 -2.30
CA GLY A 385 18.73 28.55 -2.22
C GLY A 385 19.00 27.48 -1.15
N LEU A 386 19.77 26.44 -1.50
CA LEU A 386 20.23 25.37 -0.61
C LEU A 386 21.75 25.42 -0.52
N HIS A 387 22.28 25.58 0.69
CA HIS A 387 23.70 25.42 0.98
C HIS A 387 23.94 24.05 1.64
N VAL A 388 24.77 23.22 1.01
CA VAL A 388 25.21 21.92 1.50
C VAL A 388 26.66 22.02 2.00
N PRO A 389 26.94 21.77 3.30
CA PRO A 389 28.28 21.86 3.86
C PRO A 389 29.29 20.87 3.27
N GLN A 390 30.56 21.05 3.62
CA GLN A 390 31.64 20.15 3.19
C GLN A 390 31.43 18.70 3.65
N ASN A 391 31.94 17.75 2.86
CA ASN A 391 31.86 16.29 3.10
C ASN A 391 30.43 15.76 3.32
N THR A 392 29.40 16.47 2.81
CA THR A 392 27.99 16.18 3.06
C THR A 392 27.24 15.96 1.74
N LEU A 393 26.40 14.92 1.70
CA LEU A 393 25.49 14.56 0.62
C LEU A 393 24.06 14.55 1.19
N VAL A 394 23.13 15.23 0.53
CA VAL A 394 21.76 15.44 1.01
C VAL A 394 20.80 14.87 -0.01
N THR A 395 19.88 14.00 0.41
CA THR A 395 18.83 13.42 -0.44
C THR A 395 17.45 13.76 0.13
N PHE A 396 16.67 14.55 -0.60
CA PHE A 396 15.27 14.83 -0.30
C PHE A 396 14.37 13.70 -0.85
N GLY A 397 13.41 13.24 -0.06
CA GLY A 397 12.32 12.38 -0.59
C GLY A 397 11.45 13.15 -1.59
N GLU A 398 10.86 12.46 -2.57
CA GLU A 398 10.15 13.09 -3.72
C GLU A 398 9.18 14.21 -3.32
N LYS A 399 8.26 13.93 -2.38
CA LYS A 399 7.25 14.89 -1.89
C LYS A 399 7.82 16.13 -1.16
N LEU A 400 9.10 16.10 -0.78
CA LEU A 400 9.82 17.21 -0.18
C LEU A 400 10.66 17.95 -1.22
N LYS A 401 11.31 17.21 -2.13
CA LYS A 401 12.01 17.73 -3.30
C LYS A 401 11.09 18.62 -4.15
N ASP A 402 9.90 18.11 -4.49
CA ASP A 402 8.89 18.84 -5.26
C ASP A 402 8.39 20.08 -4.51
N LEU A 403 8.15 19.98 -3.19
CA LEU A 403 7.73 21.13 -2.36
C LEU A 403 8.78 22.25 -2.35
N LEU A 404 10.06 21.90 -2.32
CA LEU A 404 11.18 22.85 -2.34
C LEU A 404 11.52 23.35 -3.76
N GLY A 405 10.86 22.82 -4.80
CA GLY A 405 11.00 23.27 -6.19
C GLY A 405 12.24 22.75 -6.91
N PHE A 406 12.87 21.67 -6.47
CA PHE A 406 14.07 21.12 -7.10
C PHE A 406 13.77 20.00 -8.12
N ASP A 407 14.54 19.96 -9.21
CA ASP A 407 14.43 18.88 -10.22
C ASP A 407 14.96 17.52 -9.69
N ARG A 408 16.13 17.56 -9.04
CA ARG A 408 16.92 16.43 -8.54
C ARG A 408 16.72 16.20 -7.04
N SER A 409 16.78 14.94 -6.62
CA SER A 409 16.64 14.56 -5.21
C SER A 409 17.90 14.77 -4.39
N THR A 410 19.09 14.71 -5.00
CA THR A 410 20.36 14.54 -4.30
C THR A 410 21.37 15.63 -4.63
N PHE A 411 22.04 16.16 -3.60
CA PHE A 411 22.93 17.32 -3.64
C PHE A 411 24.22 17.02 -2.87
N GLY A 412 25.38 17.16 -3.50
CA GLY A 412 26.69 17.11 -2.81
C GLY A 412 27.06 18.46 -2.22
N GLN A 413 28.26 18.59 -1.65
CA GLN A 413 28.83 19.86 -1.17
C GLN A 413 28.66 20.99 -2.20
N GLY A 414 28.16 22.16 -1.77
CA GLY A 414 28.01 23.35 -2.60
C GLY A 414 26.73 24.15 -2.36
N ASP A 415 26.58 25.25 -3.11
CA ASP A 415 25.39 26.08 -3.15
C ASP A 415 24.55 25.77 -4.40
N TYR A 416 23.24 25.57 -4.21
CA TYR A 416 22.28 25.24 -5.26
C TYR A 416 21.10 26.20 -5.20
N LYS A 417 20.43 26.40 -6.34
CA LYS A 417 19.19 27.17 -6.44
C LYS A 417 18.13 26.32 -7.13
N SER A 418 16.93 26.29 -6.58
CA SER A 418 15.82 25.50 -7.11
C SER A 418 15.41 25.95 -8.51
N GLU A 419 15.08 24.98 -9.36
CA GLU A 419 14.62 25.21 -10.73
C GLU A 419 13.22 25.83 -10.76
N TYR A 420 12.39 25.54 -9.75
CA TYR A 420 11.02 26.03 -9.58
C TYR A 420 10.85 26.80 -8.25
N THR A 421 9.75 27.53 -8.11
CA THR A 421 9.40 28.28 -6.88
C THR A 421 8.92 27.35 -5.76
N ILE A 422 9.08 27.75 -4.49
CA ILE A 422 8.64 26.93 -3.34
C ILE A 422 7.11 26.83 -3.24
N GLU A 423 6.58 25.61 -3.09
CA GLU A 423 5.14 25.34 -2.97
C GLU A 423 4.77 24.76 -1.58
N LEU A 424 4.78 25.63 -0.55
CA LEU A 424 4.43 25.26 0.84
C LEU A 424 3.05 24.61 1.01
N ARG A 425 2.15 24.80 0.05
CA ARG A 425 0.75 24.35 0.10
C ARG A 425 0.56 22.89 -0.28
N ALA A 426 1.58 22.22 -0.82
CA ALA A 426 1.66 20.76 -0.98
C ALA A 426 0.42 20.09 -1.63
N GLY A 427 -0.23 20.79 -2.56
CA GLY A 427 -1.39 20.33 -3.31
C GLY A 427 -1.29 20.82 -4.75
N ILE A 428 -2.05 20.21 -5.66
CA ILE A 428 -2.04 20.60 -7.08
C ILE A 428 -2.44 22.07 -7.19
N THR A 429 -1.50 22.94 -7.59
CA THR A 429 -1.73 24.38 -7.74
C THR A 429 -2.52 24.68 -9.01
N GLU A 430 -2.24 23.94 -10.08
CA GLU A 430 -2.88 24.03 -11.39
C GLU A 430 -3.00 22.64 -12.04
N VAL A 431 -4.13 22.38 -12.71
CA VAL A 431 -4.34 21.17 -13.53
C VAL A 431 -4.24 21.54 -15.00
N TYR A 432 -3.28 20.93 -15.70
CA TYR A 432 -3.09 21.07 -17.14
C TYR A 432 -3.90 20.00 -17.85
N VAL A 433 -4.94 20.41 -18.59
CA VAL A 433 -5.89 19.52 -19.27
C VAL A 433 -5.55 19.47 -20.77
N TYR A 434 -4.88 18.41 -21.19
CA TYR A 434 -4.51 18.16 -22.59
C TYR A 434 -5.65 17.46 -23.33
N CYS A 435 -5.76 17.71 -24.64
CA CYS A 435 -6.79 17.08 -25.47
C CYS A 435 -6.29 16.81 -26.91
N ASP A 436 -6.45 15.58 -27.38
CA ASP A 436 -5.86 15.09 -28.63
C ASP A 436 -6.50 15.63 -29.92
N ILE A 437 -7.69 16.22 -29.83
CA ILE A 437 -8.41 16.87 -30.95
C ILE A 437 -8.10 18.36 -31.11
N VAL A 438 -7.33 18.97 -30.19
CA VAL A 438 -6.95 20.39 -30.22
C VAL A 438 -5.54 20.54 -30.80
N SER A 439 -5.33 21.51 -31.71
CA SER A 439 -3.99 21.79 -32.25
C SER A 439 -3.02 22.19 -31.13
N ALA A 440 -1.72 22.05 -31.35
CA ALA A 440 -0.76 22.62 -30.41
C ALA A 440 -0.94 24.14 -30.35
N SER A 441 -0.95 24.68 -29.13
CA SER A 441 -0.96 26.12 -28.83
C SER A 441 0.27 26.44 -27.98
N LEU A 442 0.79 27.66 -28.06
CA LEU A 442 1.92 28.06 -27.23
C LEU A 442 1.48 28.19 -25.76
N VAL A 443 2.20 27.52 -24.87
CA VAL A 443 1.98 27.51 -23.42
C VAL A 443 3.33 27.71 -22.75
N GLY A 444 3.58 28.94 -22.27
CA GLY A 444 4.92 29.33 -21.84
C GLY A 444 5.90 29.32 -23.01
N ASP A 445 6.98 28.55 -22.87
CA ASP A 445 8.05 28.34 -23.85
C ASP A 445 7.80 27.14 -24.79
N SER A 446 6.75 26.33 -24.55
CA SER A 446 6.51 25.07 -25.25
C SER A 446 5.17 25.03 -26.00
N ALA A 447 5.08 24.21 -27.04
CA ALA A 447 3.86 24.01 -27.84
C ALA A 447 3.09 22.78 -27.36
N ALA A 448 1.88 22.98 -26.83
CA ALA A 448 1.07 21.93 -26.22
C ALA A 448 -0.37 21.90 -26.75
N SER A 449 -0.92 20.71 -27.02
CA SER A 449 -2.35 20.50 -27.31
C SER A 449 -3.19 20.61 -26.02
N ILE A 450 -3.20 21.79 -25.40
CA ILE A 450 -3.92 22.06 -24.16
C ILE A 450 -5.34 22.58 -24.44
N LEU A 451 -6.31 22.11 -23.66
CA LEU A 451 -7.68 22.60 -23.67
C LEU A 451 -7.92 23.64 -22.56
N LYS A 452 -7.29 23.47 -21.39
CA LYS A 452 -7.30 24.48 -20.32
C LYS A 452 -6.20 24.23 -19.28
N ILE A 453 -5.74 25.30 -18.64
CA ILE A 453 -5.14 25.28 -17.31
C ILE A 453 -6.24 25.63 -16.31
N ILE A 454 -6.45 24.79 -15.30
CA ILE A 454 -7.43 25.00 -14.22
C ILE A 454 -6.66 25.37 -12.94
N PRO A 455 -6.72 26.62 -12.46
CA PRO A 455 -6.12 26.97 -11.18
C PRO A 455 -6.92 26.34 -10.04
N VAL A 456 -6.23 25.68 -9.11
CA VAL A 456 -6.80 24.98 -7.94
C VAL A 456 -6.35 25.63 -6.61
N ALA A 457 -5.43 26.59 -6.66
CA ALA A 457 -4.99 27.36 -5.50
C ALA A 457 -6.16 27.91 -4.66
N ASN A 458 -6.07 27.70 -3.33
CA ASN A 458 -7.00 28.10 -2.27
C ASN A 458 -8.30 27.28 -2.09
N GLU A 459 -8.58 26.26 -2.92
CA GLU A 459 -9.80 25.43 -2.79
C GLU A 459 -9.44 23.98 -2.42
N HIS A 460 -9.57 23.62 -1.13
CA HIS A 460 -9.17 22.32 -0.58
C HIS A 460 -10.28 21.66 0.26
N ASN A 461 -11.48 21.54 -0.33
CA ASN A 461 -12.51 20.59 0.09
C ASN A 461 -12.52 19.40 -0.89
N ASP A 462 -13.17 18.28 -0.54
CA ASP A 462 -13.20 17.04 -1.34
C ASP A 462 -13.78 17.17 -2.77
N GLN A 463 -14.31 18.34 -3.13
CA GLN A 463 -14.84 18.62 -4.46
C GLN A 463 -14.57 20.09 -4.85
N ILE A 464 -13.83 20.27 -5.96
CA ILE A 464 -13.55 21.59 -6.57
C ILE A 464 -14.42 21.74 -7.83
N VAL A 465 -15.23 22.79 -7.91
CA VAL A 465 -16.15 23.03 -9.05
C VAL A 465 -15.89 24.41 -9.63
N LYS A 466 -15.36 24.47 -10.86
CA LYS A 466 -15.08 25.73 -11.57
C LYS A 466 -15.94 25.91 -12.81
N TYR A 467 -16.74 26.96 -12.81
CA TYR A 467 -17.60 27.34 -13.94
C TYR A 467 -16.87 28.28 -14.88
N PHE A 468 -16.74 27.89 -16.14
CA PHE A 468 -16.16 28.74 -17.19
C PHE A 468 -17.27 29.36 -18.04
N SER A 469 -17.53 30.65 -17.81
CA SER A 469 -18.59 31.40 -18.48
C SER A 469 -18.22 31.88 -19.89
N VAL A 470 -16.94 32.03 -20.21
CA VAL A 470 -16.44 32.52 -21.51
C VAL A 470 -16.31 31.37 -22.51
N PRO A 471 -16.86 31.48 -23.74
CA PRO A 471 -16.67 30.46 -24.78
C PRO A 471 -15.21 30.43 -25.25
N LEU A 472 -14.63 29.23 -25.27
CA LEU A 472 -13.26 29.01 -25.74
C LEU A 472 -13.28 28.51 -27.19
N TYR A 473 -12.32 29.00 -27.97
CA TYR A 473 -12.14 28.70 -29.39
C TYR A 473 -10.80 27.97 -29.56
N PHE A 474 -10.81 26.85 -30.28
CA PHE A 474 -9.65 26.00 -30.51
C PHE A 474 -9.57 25.62 -31.99
N ARG A 475 -8.36 25.43 -32.49
CA ARG A 475 -8.13 24.86 -33.83
C ARG A 475 -8.24 23.34 -33.79
N VAL A 476 -8.91 22.76 -34.78
CA VAL A 476 -9.14 21.31 -34.86
C VAL A 476 -7.90 20.58 -35.37
N LYS A 477 -7.41 19.58 -34.61
CA LYS A 477 -6.28 18.72 -35.01
C LYS A 477 -6.68 17.50 -35.84
N LYS A 478 -7.94 17.06 -35.75
CA LYS A 478 -8.44 15.82 -36.38
C LYS A 478 -9.81 16.04 -37.04
N GLN A 479 -9.92 15.75 -38.34
CA GLN A 479 -11.21 15.79 -39.07
C GLN A 479 -12.13 14.62 -38.70
N PHE A 480 -11.54 13.48 -38.31
CA PHE A 480 -12.23 12.27 -37.89
C PHE A 480 -11.62 11.74 -36.60
N PHE A 481 -12.47 11.35 -35.64
CA PHE A 481 -12.10 10.73 -34.37
C PHE A 481 -13.34 10.05 -33.78
N ASP A 482 -13.19 8.83 -33.26
CA ASP A 482 -14.24 8.11 -32.53
C ASP A 482 -14.06 8.21 -31.01
N VAL A 483 -12.80 8.37 -30.57
CA VAL A 483 -12.40 8.59 -29.17
C VAL A 483 -11.77 9.97 -29.05
N ILE A 484 -12.07 10.67 -27.95
CA ILE A 484 -11.34 11.86 -27.53
C ILE A 484 -10.55 11.48 -26.29
N GLU A 485 -9.25 11.70 -26.34
CA GLU A 485 -8.37 11.54 -25.21
C GLU A 485 -8.22 12.86 -24.45
N ILE A 486 -8.34 12.77 -23.13
CA ILE A 486 -8.01 13.83 -22.19
C ILE A 486 -6.91 13.30 -21.27
N GLU A 487 -5.91 14.13 -21.00
CA GLU A 487 -4.87 13.86 -20.00
C GLU A 487 -4.82 15.03 -19.02
N MET A 488 -4.67 14.71 -17.73
CA MET A 488 -4.58 15.70 -16.65
C MET A 488 -3.21 15.56 -15.99
N ARG A 489 -2.41 16.63 -16.04
CA ARG A 489 -1.09 16.69 -15.42
C ARG A 489 -1.00 17.84 -14.43
N THR A 490 -0.07 17.71 -13.48
CA THR A 490 0.39 18.82 -12.63
C THR A 490 1.21 19.82 -13.46
N SER A 491 1.50 20.99 -12.88
CA SER A 491 2.48 21.95 -13.41
C SER A 491 3.86 21.33 -13.69
N SER A 492 4.28 20.34 -12.89
CA SER A 492 5.49 19.53 -13.10
C SER A 492 5.38 18.47 -14.20
N GLY A 493 4.27 18.39 -14.94
CA GLY A 493 4.06 17.44 -16.04
C GLY A 493 3.76 16.01 -15.60
N THR A 494 3.66 15.74 -14.29
CA THR A 494 3.31 14.41 -13.75
C THR A 494 1.82 14.10 -13.96
N PRO A 495 1.43 12.91 -14.44
CA PRO A 495 0.03 12.51 -14.54
C PRO A 495 -0.65 12.50 -13.17
N ILE A 496 -1.82 13.14 -13.07
CA ILE A 496 -2.61 13.16 -11.83
C ILE A 496 -3.26 11.78 -11.65
N LYS A 497 -2.74 11.02 -10.68
CA LYS A 497 -3.29 9.71 -10.28
C LYS A 497 -4.43 9.93 -9.29
N PHE A 498 -5.64 9.51 -9.66
CA PHE A 498 -6.76 9.47 -8.74
C PHE A 498 -6.57 8.31 -7.75
N ILE A 499 -6.28 8.63 -6.49
CA ILE A 499 -6.12 7.64 -5.42
C ILE A 499 -7.52 7.21 -4.96
N SER A 500 -7.84 5.93 -5.08
CA SER A 500 -9.11 5.34 -4.65
C SER A 500 -9.02 4.65 -3.28
N ASP A 501 -8.27 5.25 -2.35
CA ASP A 501 -8.21 4.81 -0.94
C ASP A 501 -9.42 5.33 -0.13
N SER A 502 -10.37 5.99 -0.80
CA SER A 502 -11.72 6.17 -0.26
C SER A 502 -12.41 4.82 -0.18
N ASN A 503 -12.84 4.43 1.03
CA ASN A 503 -13.73 3.28 1.23
C ASN A 503 -15.04 3.41 0.45
N THR A 504 -15.42 4.63 0.04
CA THR A 504 -16.61 4.90 -0.77
C THR A 504 -16.26 5.03 -2.25
N ILE A 505 -16.93 4.27 -3.11
CA ILE A 505 -16.80 4.32 -4.57
C ILE A 505 -18.13 4.81 -5.16
N GLU A 506 -18.09 5.92 -5.90
CA GLU A 506 -19.29 6.48 -6.54
C GLU A 506 -19.24 6.40 -8.09
N PHE A 507 -20.39 6.07 -8.67
CA PHE A 507 -20.66 6.09 -10.11
C PHE A 507 -21.85 7.00 -10.38
N LEU A 508 -21.66 8.00 -11.25
CA LEU A 508 -22.72 8.89 -11.70
C LEU A 508 -22.97 8.70 -13.20
N ARG A 509 -24.19 8.31 -13.56
CA ARG A 509 -24.65 8.19 -14.94
C ARG A 509 -25.77 9.19 -15.22
N SER A 510 -25.39 10.32 -15.81
CA SER A 510 -26.34 11.36 -16.20
C SER A 510 -27.35 10.87 -17.24
N GLY A 511 -28.64 11.09 -16.97
CA GLY A 511 -29.75 10.80 -17.89
C GLY A 511 -29.98 11.86 -18.97
N LEU A 512 -28.99 12.74 -19.21
CA LEU A 512 -29.11 13.80 -20.21
C LEU A 512 -29.02 13.25 -21.63
N GLY A 513 -30.13 13.37 -22.36
CA GLY A 513 -30.32 12.94 -23.74
C GLY A 513 -31.62 12.17 -23.89
N ASP A 514 -31.85 11.61 -25.07
CA ASP A 514 -33.09 10.90 -25.41
C ASP A 514 -33.09 9.42 -24.93
N ALA A 515 -31.97 9.01 -24.33
CA ALA A 515 -31.67 7.67 -23.82
C ALA A 515 -32.53 7.24 -22.62
N TYR A 516 -33.10 6.05 -22.64
CA TYR A 516 -33.68 5.39 -21.46
C TYR A 516 -32.65 4.42 -20.86
N PHE A 517 -32.74 4.12 -19.57
CA PHE A 517 -31.87 3.14 -18.91
C PHE A 517 -32.63 1.89 -18.49
N ASP A 518 -32.04 0.74 -18.78
CA ASP A 518 -32.50 -0.55 -18.27
C ASP A 518 -31.72 -0.90 -17.01
N LEU A 519 -32.44 -0.95 -15.87
CA LEU A 519 -31.87 -1.21 -14.55
C LEU A 519 -31.77 -2.71 -14.22
N THR A 520 -32.47 -3.58 -14.96
CA THR A 520 -32.41 -5.04 -14.73
C THR A 520 -31.03 -5.64 -15.05
N HIS A 521 -30.22 -4.94 -15.85
CA HIS A 521 -28.90 -5.38 -16.30
C HIS A 521 -27.79 -4.40 -15.87
N VAL A 522 -27.86 -3.90 -14.64
CA VAL A 522 -26.71 -3.20 -14.01
C VAL A 522 -25.69 -4.24 -13.57
N PHE A 523 -24.49 -4.19 -14.13
CA PHE A 523 -23.41 -5.13 -13.78
C PHE A 523 -22.10 -4.41 -13.49
N LEU A 524 -21.32 -5.00 -12.59
CA LEU A 524 -20.08 -4.48 -12.07
C LEU A 524 -18.93 -5.37 -12.53
N LYS A 525 -17.85 -4.77 -13.04
CA LYS A 525 -16.56 -5.45 -13.27
C LYS A 525 -15.51 -4.88 -12.32
N ILE A 526 -14.84 -5.74 -11.57
CA ILE A 526 -13.78 -5.38 -10.62
C ILE A 526 -12.53 -6.19 -10.92
N GLN A 527 -11.36 -5.58 -10.78
CA GLN A 527 -10.07 -6.27 -10.68
C GLN A 527 -9.48 -5.96 -9.31
N VAL A 528 -9.12 -7.00 -8.56
CA VAL A 528 -8.63 -6.88 -7.19
C VAL A 528 -7.42 -7.79 -6.98
N LYS A 529 -6.61 -7.47 -5.96
CA LYS A 529 -5.55 -8.34 -5.44
C LYS A 529 -5.56 -8.30 -3.91
N ILE A 530 -5.00 -9.32 -3.29
CA ILE A 530 -4.74 -9.33 -1.85
C ILE A 530 -3.31 -8.85 -1.62
N LEU A 531 -3.13 -7.99 -0.62
CA LEU A 531 -1.84 -7.53 -0.09
C LEU A 531 -1.76 -7.88 1.40
N LYS A 532 -0.56 -7.83 1.97
CA LYS A 532 -0.39 -7.86 3.43
C LYS A 532 -0.74 -6.49 4.02
N ALA A 533 -1.01 -6.41 5.32
CA ALA A 533 -1.38 -5.16 5.99
C ALA A 533 -0.29 -4.07 5.96
N ASP A 534 0.98 -4.43 5.75
CA ASP A 534 2.10 -3.50 5.53
C ASP A 534 2.21 -3.01 4.07
N GLY A 535 1.29 -3.42 3.20
CA GLY A 535 1.28 -3.12 1.76
C GLY A 535 2.20 -4.00 0.92
N THR A 536 2.92 -4.96 1.52
CA THR A 536 3.82 -5.86 0.77
C THR A 536 3.04 -6.92 -0.02
N ALA A 537 3.73 -7.49 -1.02
CA ALA A 537 3.13 -8.45 -1.94
C ALA A 537 2.75 -9.76 -1.24
N PHE A 538 1.58 -10.29 -1.63
CA PHE A 538 1.10 -11.59 -1.20
C PHE A 538 1.85 -12.73 -1.90
N THR A 539 2.29 -13.74 -1.15
CA THR A 539 3.19 -14.80 -1.61
C THR A 539 2.51 -16.17 -1.59
N SER A 540 3.20 -17.23 -2.03
CA SER A 540 2.71 -18.62 -1.98
C SER A 540 2.48 -19.14 -0.56
N ASN A 541 3.14 -18.55 0.44
CA ASN A 541 3.10 -19.00 1.83
C ASN A 541 2.00 -18.30 2.64
N ASP A 542 1.35 -17.28 2.06
CA ASP A 542 0.29 -16.54 2.71
C ASP A 542 -1.05 -17.27 2.55
N LEU A 543 -1.66 -17.62 3.67
CA LEU A 543 -2.86 -18.46 3.74
C LEU A 543 -4.11 -17.61 4.00
N CYS A 544 -4.47 -16.80 3.00
CA CYS A 544 -5.67 -15.97 3.00
C CYS A 544 -6.46 -16.11 1.70
N GLY A 545 -7.77 -16.33 1.81
CA GLY A 545 -8.71 -16.36 0.69
C GLY A 545 -9.93 -15.47 0.94
N PRO A 546 -10.60 -14.98 -0.11
CA PRO A 546 -11.79 -14.13 0.06
C PRO A 546 -13.02 -14.90 0.56
N ILE A 547 -13.96 -14.18 1.17
CA ILE A 547 -15.31 -14.71 1.45
C ILE A 547 -16.07 -15.06 0.18
N ASN A 548 -17.20 -15.74 0.34
CA ASN A 548 -18.00 -16.24 -0.76
C ASN A 548 -18.70 -15.08 -1.50
N TYR A 549 -18.81 -15.18 -2.83
CA TYR A 549 -19.44 -14.19 -3.72
C TYR A 549 -18.86 -12.76 -3.62
N LEU A 550 -17.54 -12.67 -3.47
CA LEU A 550 -16.77 -11.45 -3.20
C LEU A 550 -17.18 -10.23 -4.04
N LEU A 551 -17.60 -10.41 -5.31
CA LEU A 551 -18.04 -9.32 -6.19
C LEU A 551 -19.04 -8.35 -5.53
N ASN A 552 -20.00 -8.89 -4.78
CA ASN A 552 -20.99 -8.10 -4.06
C ASN A 552 -20.71 -8.06 -2.56
N THR A 553 -20.20 -9.15 -1.98
CA THR A 553 -19.99 -9.26 -0.53
C THR A 553 -18.79 -8.46 0.00
N MET A 554 -17.94 -7.92 -0.86
CA MET A 554 -16.90 -6.95 -0.49
C MET A 554 -17.43 -5.54 -0.17
N PHE A 555 -18.74 -5.29 -0.31
CA PHE A 555 -19.37 -4.02 0.01
C PHE A 555 -20.32 -4.17 1.20
N SER A 556 -20.17 -3.29 2.20
CA SER A 556 -21.04 -3.24 3.38
C SER A 556 -22.34 -2.49 3.10
N GLU A 557 -22.31 -1.51 2.19
CA GLU A 557 -23.46 -0.68 1.85
C GLU A 557 -23.54 -0.41 0.35
N CYS A 558 -24.78 -0.35 -0.17
CA CYS A 558 -25.09 0.11 -1.52
C CYS A 558 -26.19 1.17 -1.45
N HIS A 559 -25.94 2.35 -2.01
CA HIS A 559 -26.95 3.42 -2.09
C HIS A 559 -27.20 3.79 -3.54
N ILE A 560 -28.47 3.95 -3.87
CA ILE A 560 -28.91 4.36 -5.20
C ILE A 560 -29.67 5.67 -5.07
N SER A 561 -29.37 6.63 -5.93
CA SER A 561 -30.09 7.90 -6.01
C SER A 561 -30.50 8.18 -7.45
N LEU A 562 -31.70 8.73 -7.62
CA LEU A 562 -32.24 9.17 -8.91
C LEU A 562 -32.51 10.68 -8.82
N ASN A 563 -31.88 11.46 -9.68
CA ASN A 563 -31.95 12.95 -9.65
C ASN A 563 -31.78 13.51 -8.22
N ASP A 564 -30.71 13.07 -7.57
CA ASP A 564 -30.28 13.48 -6.23
C ASP A 564 -31.21 13.11 -5.04
N ARG A 565 -32.40 12.55 -5.28
CA ARG A 565 -33.17 11.83 -4.25
C ARG A 565 -32.61 10.43 -4.08
N GLN A 566 -32.32 10.03 -2.84
CA GLN A 566 -31.93 8.65 -2.52
C GLN A 566 -33.16 7.74 -2.55
N ILE A 567 -33.03 6.61 -3.27
CA ILE A 567 -34.12 5.66 -3.55
C ILE A 567 -33.85 4.30 -2.89
N SER A 568 -32.60 3.89 -2.67
CA SER A 568 -32.31 2.78 -1.74
C SER A 568 -31.12 3.12 -0.83
N SER A 569 -31.15 2.58 0.38
CA SER A 569 -30.12 2.73 1.40
C SER A 569 -29.83 1.37 2.03
N GLU A 570 -29.06 0.56 1.31
CA GLU A 570 -28.96 -0.87 1.56
C GLU A 570 -27.80 -1.14 2.53
N SER A 571 -28.08 -1.02 3.84
CA SER A 571 -27.17 -1.47 4.90
C SER A 571 -27.03 -3.00 4.91
N ASN A 572 -25.90 -3.50 5.41
CA ASN A 572 -25.55 -4.93 5.42
C ASN A 572 -25.67 -5.58 4.02
N TYR A 573 -25.28 -4.85 2.97
CA TYR A 573 -25.43 -5.26 1.57
C TYR A 573 -24.81 -6.65 1.29
N ALA A 574 -23.65 -6.96 1.89
CA ALA A 574 -23.04 -8.28 1.80
C ALA A 574 -23.98 -9.42 2.24
N TYR A 575 -24.73 -9.23 3.33
CA TYR A 575 -25.68 -10.22 3.81
C TYR A 575 -26.91 -10.35 2.91
N LYS A 576 -27.49 -9.22 2.49
CA LYS A 576 -28.58 -9.18 1.49
C LYS A 576 -28.19 -9.99 0.25
N THR A 577 -27.05 -9.67 -0.35
CA THR A 577 -26.63 -10.29 -1.61
C THR A 577 -26.19 -11.74 -1.46
N TYR A 578 -25.64 -12.12 -0.30
CA TYR A 578 -25.38 -13.53 -0.01
C TYR A 578 -26.69 -14.34 0.12
N ILE A 579 -27.68 -13.85 0.87
CA ILE A 579 -28.99 -14.50 1.00
C ILE A 579 -29.67 -14.61 -0.37
N GLN A 580 -29.69 -13.53 -1.17
CA GLN A 580 -30.24 -13.55 -2.52
C GLN A 580 -29.55 -14.58 -3.42
N SER A 581 -28.20 -14.59 -3.45
CA SER A 581 -27.42 -15.55 -4.24
C SER A 581 -27.56 -17.01 -3.79
N THR A 582 -27.90 -17.24 -2.51
CA THR A 582 -28.03 -18.58 -1.92
C THR A 582 -29.44 -19.16 -2.06
N LEU A 583 -30.48 -18.35 -1.80
CA LEU A 583 -31.87 -18.81 -1.76
C LEU A 583 -32.60 -18.71 -3.11
N PHE A 584 -32.43 -17.61 -3.83
CA PHE A 584 -33.26 -17.28 -5.00
C PHE A 584 -32.64 -17.72 -6.34
N HIS A 585 -31.38 -18.17 -6.34
CA HIS A 585 -30.72 -18.74 -7.52
C HIS A 585 -30.66 -20.27 -7.44
N SER A 586 -30.94 -20.92 -8.58
CA SER A 586 -30.76 -22.36 -8.74
C SER A 586 -29.30 -22.79 -8.57
N GLU A 587 -29.08 -24.07 -8.24
CA GLU A 587 -27.75 -24.69 -8.23
C GLU A 587 -26.98 -24.46 -9.55
N SER A 588 -27.66 -24.56 -10.70
CA SER A 588 -27.06 -24.33 -12.02
C SER A 588 -26.63 -22.87 -12.23
N SER A 589 -27.41 -21.90 -11.72
CA SER A 589 -27.04 -20.49 -11.72
C SER A 589 -25.85 -20.21 -10.79
N GLN A 590 -25.85 -20.78 -9.58
CA GLN A 590 -24.73 -20.66 -8.64
C GLN A 590 -23.43 -21.25 -9.21
N LYS A 591 -23.49 -22.45 -9.80
CA LYS A 591 -22.31 -23.15 -10.33
C LYS A 591 -21.73 -22.46 -11.58
N ASN A 592 -22.57 -21.88 -12.44
CA ASN A 592 -22.16 -21.32 -13.73
C ASN A 592 -22.17 -19.78 -13.77
N PHE A 593 -23.33 -19.15 -13.55
CA PHE A 593 -23.51 -17.71 -13.71
C PHE A 593 -22.81 -16.93 -12.60
N LEU A 594 -23.10 -17.21 -11.33
CA LEU A 594 -22.54 -16.49 -10.17
C LEU A 594 -21.06 -16.79 -9.92
N ARG A 595 -20.51 -17.83 -10.57
CA ARG A 595 -19.07 -18.15 -10.55
C ARG A 595 -18.19 -16.99 -11.00
N SER A 596 -18.69 -16.18 -11.93
CA SER A 596 -18.06 -14.95 -12.43
C SER A 596 -17.82 -13.92 -11.31
N GLY A 597 -18.72 -13.84 -10.33
CA GLY A 597 -18.59 -13.06 -9.10
C GLY A 597 -17.93 -13.80 -7.92
N LYS A 598 -17.28 -14.94 -8.18
CA LYS A 598 -16.66 -15.85 -7.20
C LYS A 598 -17.65 -16.45 -6.19
N PHE A 599 -18.85 -16.81 -6.63
CA PHE A 599 -19.69 -17.73 -5.85
C PHE A 599 -19.07 -19.14 -5.87
N TYR A 600 -18.76 -19.66 -4.68
CA TYR A 600 -18.14 -20.97 -4.44
C TYR A 600 -18.69 -21.51 -3.11
N LYS A 601 -19.79 -22.27 -3.18
CA LYS A 601 -20.49 -22.86 -2.02
C LYS A 601 -19.49 -23.50 -1.05
N ASP A 602 -19.50 -23.02 0.19
CA ASP A 602 -18.69 -23.55 1.29
C ASP A 602 -19.19 -24.95 1.68
N THR A 603 -18.31 -25.78 2.24
CA THR A 603 -18.72 -27.11 2.73
C THR A 603 -19.43 -26.97 4.09
N ALA A 604 -20.53 -27.71 4.29
CA ALA A 604 -21.20 -27.83 5.59
C ALA A 604 -20.22 -28.26 6.71
N GLU A 605 -20.53 -27.85 7.94
CA GLU A 605 -19.69 -27.94 9.16
C GLU A 605 -18.32 -27.22 9.08
N ALA A 606 -17.86 -26.78 7.91
CA ALA A 606 -16.49 -26.35 7.65
C ALA A 606 -16.36 -24.88 7.21
N PHE A 607 -17.39 -24.03 7.39
CA PHE A 607 -17.32 -22.62 6.99
C PHE A 607 -16.15 -21.87 7.65
N ASP A 608 -15.84 -22.20 8.90
CA ASP A 608 -14.75 -21.65 9.70
C ASP A 608 -13.45 -22.50 9.60
N ASP A 609 -13.39 -23.51 8.71
CA ASP A 609 -12.17 -24.30 8.47
C ASP A 609 -11.22 -23.56 7.50
N LEU A 610 -10.09 -23.14 8.07
CA LEU A 610 -9.03 -22.38 7.42
C LEU A 610 -7.78 -23.25 7.15
N ASP A 611 -7.89 -24.58 7.22
CA ASP A 611 -6.84 -25.46 6.71
C ASP A 611 -6.84 -25.46 5.19
N LEU A 612 -5.74 -24.99 4.62
CA LEU A 612 -5.53 -24.86 3.18
C LEU A 612 -4.58 -25.96 2.63
N ALA A 613 -4.17 -26.89 3.49
CA ALA A 613 -3.51 -28.12 3.06
C ALA A 613 -4.49 -29.06 2.33
N ALA A 614 -3.97 -30.17 1.78
CA ALA A 614 -4.79 -31.17 1.09
C ALA A 614 -5.98 -31.67 1.94
N THR A 615 -5.80 -31.73 3.26
CA THR A 615 -6.75 -32.19 4.29
C THR A 615 -7.93 -31.26 4.61
N GLY A 616 -7.83 -29.96 4.36
CA GLY A 616 -8.88 -29.00 4.75
C GLY A 616 -10.26 -29.30 4.16
N LYS A 617 -11.31 -29.09 4.94
CA LYS A 617 -12.69 -29.51 4.63
C LYS A 617 -13.45 -28.50 3.77
N ASN A 618 -13.14 -27.20 3.86
CA ASN A 618 -13.83 -26.17 3.08
C ASN A 618 -13.36 -26.12 1.60
N LEU A 619 -14.09 -26.83 0.73
CA LEU A 619 -13.79 -26.91 -0.69
C LEU A 619 -14.08 -25.59 -1.41
N GLY A 620 -15.10 -24.85 -0.97
CA GLY A 620 -15.46 -23.54 -1.51
C GLY A 620 -14.38 -22.48 -1.29
N LEU A 621 -13.80 -22.44 -0.08
CA LEU A 621 -12.69 -21.55 0.25
C LEU A 621 -11.41 -21.94 -0.49
N LYS A 622 -11.08 -23.23 -0.58
CA LYS A 622 -9.95 -23.72 -1.38
C LYS A 622 -10.03 -23.26 -2.85
N GLN A 623 -11.20 -23.43 -3.49
CA GLN A 623 -11.39 -23.00 -4.88
C GLN A 623 -11.27 -21.47 -5.09
N ARG A 624 -11.56 -20.67 -4.05
CA ARG A 624 -11.30 -19.23 -4.03
C ARG A 624 -9.82 -18.91 -3.84
N LEU A 625 -9.12 -19.61 -2.94
CA LEU A 625 -7.69 -19.45 -2.69
C LEU A 625 -6.84 -19.65 -3.95
N GLU A 626 -7.15 -20.67 -4.77
CA GLU A 626 -6.43 -20.92 -6.04
C GLU A 626 -6.41 -19.71 -6.98
N ARG A 627 -7.35 -18.76 -6.83
CA ARG A 627 -7.44 -17.55 -7.66
C ARG A 627 -6.54 -16.41 -7.16
N VAL A 628 -6.07 -16.46 -5.92
CA VAL A 628 -5.24 -15.40 -5.29
C VAL A 628 -3.81 -15.83 -5.02
N LYS A 629 -3.48 -17.12 -5.18
CA LYS A 629 -2.12 -17.66 -5.01
C LYS A 629 -1.07 -16.85 -5.77
N ASN A 630 0.07 -16.64 -5.12
CA ASN A 630 1.22 -15.87 -5.60
C ASN A 630 0.89 -14.38 -5.84
N GLY A 631 -0.12 -13.84 -5.16
CA GLY A 631 -0.46 -12.41 -5.18
C GLY A 631 -1.02 -11.91 -6.50
N LYS A 632 -1.52 -12.83 -7.33
CA LYS A 632 -2.09 -12.50 -8.63
C LYS A 632 -3.36 -11.69 -8.47
N SER A 633 -3.45 -10.60 -9.23
CA SER A 633 -4.71 -9.91 -9.45
C SER A 633 -5.69 -10.82 -10.17
N PHE A 634 -6.96 -10.78 -9.77
CA PHE A 634 -8.03 -11.54 -10.39
C PHE A 634 -9.21 -10.63 -10.70
N ASP A 635 -9.94 -10.95 -11.76
CA ASP A 635 -11.13 -10.22 -12.17
C ASP A 635 -12.41 -10.88 -11.65
N MET A 636 -13.44 -10.06 -11.49
CA MET A 636 -14.80 -10.44 -11.14
C MET A 636 -15.75 -9.62 -12.01
N CYS A 637 -16.84 -10.25 -12.46
CA CYS A 637 -17.87 -9.58 -13.23
C CYS A 637 -19.23 -10.19 -12.89
N GLY A 638 -20.30 -9.40 -12.85
CA GLY A 638 -21.65 -9.91 -12.57
C GLY A 638 -22.63 -8.82 -12.17
N ILE A 639 -23.89 -9.19 -11.98
CA ILE A 639 -24.97 -8.26 -11.61
C ILE A 639 -24.66 -7.59 -10.26
N LEU A 640 -24.95 -6.29 -10.18
CA LEU A 640 -25.04 -5.55 -8.93
C LEU A 640 -26.49 -5.70 -8.41
N HIS A 641 -26.66 -6.33 -7.25
CA HIS A 641 -27.96 -6.67 -6.66
C HIS A 641 -28.64 -5.45 -6.03
N THR A 642 -29.13 -4.59 -6.91
CA THR A 642 -29.88 -3.38 -6.57
C THR A 642 -31.37 -3.65 -6.41
N ASP A 643 -32.05 -2.97 -5.49
CA ASP A 643 -33.52 -3.03 -5.38
C ASP A 643 -34.21 -2.68 -6.72
N LEU A 644 -33.67 -1.67 -7.43
CA LEU A 644 -34.16 -1.24 -8.74
C LEU A 644 -33.89 -2.23 -9.89
N GLY A 645 -33.06 -3.25 -9.66
CA GLY A 645 -32.83 -4.35 -10.60
C GLY A 645 -33.98 -5.36 -10.66
N THR A 646 -34.88 -5.36 -9.65
CA THR A 646 -36.05 -6.24 -9.60
C THR A 646 -37.15 -5.82 -10.57
N GLN A 647 -37.24 -4.53 -10.90
CA GLN A 647 -38.29 -3.99 -11.75
C GLN A 647 -37.85 -3.89 -13.22
N SER A 648 -38.74 -4.27 -14.13
CA SER A 648 -38.44 -4.41 -15.56
C SER A 648 -38.71 -3.17 -16.42
N ARG A 649 -39.20 -2.07 -15.82
CA ARG A 649 -39.52 -0.84 -16.56
C ARG A 649 -38.24 -0.03 -16.81
N LEU A 650 -38.16 0.52 -18.01
CA LEU A 650 -37.05 1.39 -18.40
C LEU A 650 -37.16 2.74 -17.69
N LEU A 651 -36.08 3.15 -17.04
CA LEU A 651 -35.99 4.47 -16.43
C LEU A 651 -35.97 5.55 -17.52
N ILE A 652 -36.89 6.50 -17.42
CA ILE A 652 -37.12 7.53 -18.44
C ILE A 652 -35.95 8.50 -18.60
N SER A 653 -35.76 8.99 -19.82
CA SER A 653 -34.81 10.07 -20.15
C SER A 653 -34.98 11.29 -19.24
N GLY A 654 -33.87 11.93 -18.91
CA GLY A 654 -33.80 13.03 -17.94
C GLY A 654 -33.49 12.57 -16.51
N THR A 655 -33.51 11.27 -16.22
CA THR A 655 -33.23 10.74 -14.88
C THR A 655 -31.78 10.28 -14.74
N THR A 656 -31.02 10.95 -13.87
CA THR A 656 -29.63 10.66 -13.56
C THR A 656 -29.53 9.63 -12.45
N ILE A 657 -28.79 8.54 -12.69
CA ILE A 657 -28.55 7.47 -11.74
C ILE A 657 -27.22 7.73 -11.01
N ARG A 658 -27.24 7.67 -9.69
CA ARG A 658 -26.05 7.67 -8.82
C ARG A 658 -26.02 6.34 -8.07
N VAL A 659 -24.90 5.62 -8.12
CA VAL A 659 -24.66 4.39 -7.36
C VAL A 659 -23.42 4.61 -6.50
N ARG A 660 -23.56 4.44 -5.18
CA ARG A 660 -22.49 4.60 -4.20
C ARG A 660 -22.32 3.28 -3.44
N LEU A 661 -21.10 2.74 -3.44
CA LEU A 661 -20.74 1.50 -2.77
C LEU A 661 -19.75 1.80 -1.65
N LEU A 662 -20.03 1.34 -0.44
CA LEU A 662 -19.09 1.38 0.68
C LEU A 662 -18.38 0.03 0.80
N LYS A 663 -17.06 0.02 0.72
CA LYS A 663 -16.23 -1.19 0.88
C LYS A 663 -16.37 -1.71 2.33
N ALA A 664 -16.66 -2.99 2.47
CA ALA A 664 -16.60 -3.68 3.76
C ALA A 664 -15.16 -3.75 4.28
N LYS A 665 -15.00 -3.99 5.59
CA LYS A 665 -13.68 -4.20 6.18
C LYS A 665 -12.96 -5.39 5.55
N ASP A 666 -11.63 -5.36 5.56
CA ASP A 666 -10.82 -6.49 5.07
C ASP A 666 -10.98 -7.73 5.97
N GLU A 667 -11.07 -7.55 7.29
CA GLU A 667 -11.38 -8.61 8.27
C GLU A 667 -12.79 -9.23 8.12
N PHE A 668 -13.70 -8.57 7.40
CA PHE A 668 -14.98 -9.15 6.99
C PHE A 668 -14.86 -9.84 5.63
N SER A 669 -14.14 -9.22 4.68
CA SER A 669 -14.07 -9.65 3.27
C SER A 669 -13.11 -10.81 3.01
N LEU A 670 -12.22 -11.12 3.95
CA LEU A 670 -11.13 -12.07 3.81
C LEU A 670 -11.08 -13.05 5.00
N LEU A 671 -10.78 -14.31 4.69
CA LEU A 671 -10.54 -15.36 5.67
C LEU A 671 -9.06 -15.73 5.67
N ALA A 672 -8.43 -15.77 6.85
CA ALA A 672 -7.03 -16.10 7.04
C ALA A 672 -6.78 -16.76 8.39
N LYS A 673 -6.00 -17.85 8.39
CA LYS A 673 -5.63 -18.56 9.63
C LYS A 673 -4.69 -17.73 10.51
N ASN A 674 -3.71 -17.06 9.89
CA ASN A 674 -2.66 -16.26 10.51
C ASN A 674 -2.36 -15.03 9.65
N GLY A 675 -1.99 -13.91 10.27
CA GLY A 675 -1.63 -12.67 9.57
C GLY A 675 -2.82 -11.76 9.26
N THR A 676 -2.52 -10.51 8.89
CA THR A 676 -3.49 -9.48 8.52
C THR A 676 -3.30 -9.07 7.06
N TYR A 677 -4.40 -8.97 6.33
CA TYR A 677 -4.40 -8.79 4.88
C TYR A 677 -5.36 -7.67 4.46
N HIS A 678 -5.11 -7.10 3.28
CA HIS A 678 -5.89 -6.02 2.70
C HIS A 678 -6.33 -6.36 1.28
N LEU A 679 -7.60 -6.15 0.96
CA LEU A 679 -8.17 -6.32 -0.38
C LEU A 679 -8.03 -5.02 -1.17
N HIS A 680 -7.05 -4.97 -2.06
CA HIS A 680 -6.73 -3.81 -2.89
C HIS A 680 -7.50 -3.86 -4.22
N ILE A 681 -8.28 -2.82 -4.51
CA ILE A 681 -9.01 -2.67 -5.79
C ILE A 681 -8.10 -1.99 -6.81
N GLU A 682 -7.82 -2.65 -7.92
CA GLU A 682 -6.99 -2.08 -9.00
C GLU A 682 -7.82 -1.38 -10.08
N ASN A 683 -9.01 -1.90 -10.36
CA ASN A 683 -9.91 -1.34 -11.37
C ASN A 683 -11.37 -1.66 -11.01
N ILE A 684 -12.27 -0.71 -11.23
CA ILE A 684 -13.71 -0.91 -11.03
C ILE A 684 -14.53 -0.14 -12.06
N SER A 685 -15.47 -0.83 -12.71
CA SER A 685 -16.29 -0.31 -13.80
C SER A 685 -17.75 -0.78 -13.66
N LEU A 686 -18.67 0.17 -13.59
CA LEU A 686 -20.11 -0.07 -13.60
C LEU A 686 -20.65 0.04 -15.03
N PHE A 687 -21.48 -0.91 -15.44
CA PHE A 687 -22.15 -0.96 -16.73
C PHE A 687 -23.66 -0.88 -16.53
N ILE A 688 -24.31 0.00 -17.28
CA ILE A 688 -25.76 0.20 -17.29
C ILE A 688 -26.21 0.17 -18.75
N ARG A 689 -27.21 -0.65 -19.07
CA ARG A 689 -27.74 -0.75 -20.44
C ARG A 689 -28.53 0.53 -20.79
N LYS A 690 -28.26 1.07 -21.97
CA LYS A 690 -28.97 2.21 -22.56
C LYS A 690 -29.88 1.70 -23.68
N CYS A 691 -31.14 2.11 -23.67
CA CYS A 691 -32.14 1.77 -24.68
C CYS A 691 -32.47 3.03 -25.48
N ASP A 692 -32.13 3.05 -26.77
CA ASP A 692 -32.52 4.13 -27.69
C ASP A 692 -33.98 3.93 -28.11
N VAL A 693 -34.85 4.89 -27.75
CA VAL A 693 -36.31 4.84 -27.93
C VAL A 693 -36.71 5.67 -29.16
N SER A 694 -37.76 5.26 -29.88
CA SER A 694 -38.24 6.01 -31.04
C SER A 694 -38.81 7.38 -30.65
N SER A 695 -38.61 8.39 -31.49
CA SER A 695 -39.04 9.76 -31.19
C SER A 695 -40.55 9.90 -30.98
N SER A 696 -41.37 9.04 -31.57
CA SER A 696 -42.83 9.04 -31.35
C SER A 696 -43.20 8.63 -29.93
N ILE A 697 -42.50 7.64 -29.35
CA ILE A 697 -42.71 7.21 -27.96
C ILE A 697 -42.21 8.28 -26.99
N LEU A 698 -41.08 8.95 -27.29
CA LEU A 698 -40.59 10.07 -26.49
C LEU A 698 -41.63 11.20 -26.40
N VAL A 699 -42.18 11.64 -27.55
CA VAL A 699 -43.23 12.67 -27.60
C VAL A 699 -44.51 12.20 -26.91
N GLY A 700 -44.87 10.91 -27.05
CA GLY A 700 -46.01 10.30 -26.34
C GLY A 700 -45.85 10.35 -24.82
N HIS A 701 -44.68 9.98 -24.29
CA HIS A 701 -44.39 10.03 -22.86
C HIS A 701 -44.33 11.46 -22.31
N GLU A 702 -43.71 12.42 -23.03
CA GLU A 702 -43.73 13.83 -22.59
C GLU A 702 -45.16 14.39 -22.52
N LYS A 703 -46.06 13.97 -23.42
CA LYS A 703 -47.48 14.35 -23.38
C LYS A 703 -48.25 13.63 -22.26
N ALA A 704 -47.97 12.36 -22.00
CA ALA A 704 -48.59 11.62 -20.89
C ALA A 704 -48.17 12.18 -19.52
N LEU A 705 -46.92 12.63 -19.39
CA LEU A 705 -46.40 13.31 -18.20
C LEU A 705 -47.06 14.68 -17.91
N GLU A 706 -47.87 15.21 -18.83
CA GLU A 706 -48.72 16.39 -18.56
C GLU A 706 -49.99 16.04 -17.78
N GLN A 707 -50.35 14.75 -17.69
CA GLN A 707 -51.59 14.25 -17.11
C GLN A 707 -51.37 13.29 -15.93
N SER A 708 -50.28 12.52 -15.94
CA SER A 708 -50.02 11.46 -14.96
C SER A 708 -48.52 11.28 -14.66
N LEU A 709 -48.18 10.84 -13.45
CA LEU A 709 -46.83 10.48 -13.06
C LEU A 709 -46.40 9.14 -13.69
N VAL A 710 -45.11 8.96 -13.92
CA VAL A 710 -44.56 7.63 -14.26
C VAL A 710 -44.41 6.82 -12.98
N GLN A 711 -45.09 5.67 -12.93
CA GLN A 711 -45.10 4.75 -11.80
C GLN A 711 -44.24 3.50 -12.07
N MET A 712 -43.31 3.21 -11.16
CA MET A 712 -42.36 2.11 -11.23
C MET A 712 -42.36 1.34 -9.90
N PRO A 713 -43.18 0.27 -9.76
CA PRO A 713 -43.16 -0.58 -8.57
C PRO A 713 -41.87 -1.41 -8.52
N PHE A 714 -41.34 -1.65 -7.33
CA PHE A 714 -40.14 -2.44 -7.10
C PHE A 714 -40.18 -3.13 -5.72
N THR A 715 -39.40 -4.21 -5.56
CA THR A 715 -39.19 -4.82 -4.24
C THR A 715 -37.99 -4.17 -3.58
N ARG A 716 -38.25 -3.41 -2.51
CA ARG A 716 -37.25 -2.83 -1.63
C ARG A 716 -36.82 -3.87 -0.60
N ILE A 717 -35.52 -4.02 -0.38
CA ILE A 717 -34.99 -4.99 0.58
C ILE A 717 -34.30 -4.25 1.72
N GLU A 718 -34.89 -4.36 2.91
CA GLU A 718 -34.36 -3.77 4.14
C GLU A 718 -33.70 -4.86 5.00
N THR A 719 -32.59 -4.53 5.66
CA THR A 719 -31.96 -5.41 6.65
C THR A 719 -31.93 -4.74 8.02
N LYS A 720 -32.37 -5.45 9.05
CA LYS A 720 -32.23 -5.07 10.46
C LYS A 720 -31.38 -6.10 11.19
N THR A 721 -30.75 -5.67 12.27
CA THR A 721 -29.88 -6.52 13.09
C THR A 721 -30.17 -6.31 14.58
N PHE A 722 -30.21 -7.39 15.34
CA PHE A 722 -30.40 -7.37 16.78
C PHE A 722 -29.29 -8.20 17.45
N THR A 723 -28.53 -7.58 18.35
CA THR A 723 -27.47 -8.25 19.10
C THR A 723 -28.06 -8.98 20.30
N LEU A 724 -27.83 -10.29 20.40
CA LEU A 724 -28.28 -11.14 21.50
C LEU A 724 -27.06 -11.58 22.32
N SER A 725 -27.05 -11.19 23.60
CA SER A 725 -25.96 -11.52 24.52
C SER A 725 -25.84 -13.02 24.80
N SER A 726 -24.62 -13.47 25.07
CA SER A 726 -24.36 -14.81 25.64
C SER A 726 -25.10 -14.99 26.97
N GLY A 727 -25.50 -16.23 27.28
CA GLY A 727 -26.24 -16.58 28.49
C GLY A 727 -27.76 -16.44 28.38
N LEU A 728 -28.29 -15.90 27.26
CA LEU A 728 -29.73 -15.83 27.04
C LEU A 728 -30.29 -17.18 26.61
N LYS A 729 -31.41 -17.59 27.20
CA LYS A 729 -32.18 -18.81 26.85
C LYS A 729 -33.51 -18.52 26.15
N SER A 730 -34.06 -17.32 26.34
CA SER A 730 -35.23 -16.83 25.62
C SER A 730 -35.09 -15.35 25.35
N VAL A 731 -35.56 -14.92 24.19
CA VAL A 731 -35.52 -13.53 23.74
C VAL A 731 -36.88 -13.20 23.11
N ILE A 732 -37.42 -12.05 23.47
CA ILE A 732 -38.53 -11.41 22.76
C ILE A 732 -38.00 -10.08 22.25
N ILE A 733 -38.12 -9.84 20.95
CA ILE A 733 -37.76 -8.59 20.30
C ILE A 733 -39.06 -7.87 19.94
N PRO A 734 -39.57 -6.98 20.81
CA PRO A 734 -40.80 -6.24 20.54
C PRO A 734 -40.57 -5.21 19.44
N ASN A 735 -41.57 -4.97 18.59
CA ASN A 735 -41.54 -3.95 17.53
C ASN A 735 -40.33 -4.07 16.58
N ALA A 736 -39.90 -5.30 16.25
CA ALA A 736 -38.84 -5.55 15.26
C ALA A 736 -39.19 -4.93 13.89
N VAL A 737 -40.49 -4.95 13.56
CA VAL A 737 -41.10 -4.10 12.54
C VAL A 737 -42.20 -3.26 13.20
N ASN A 738 -42.35 -2.01 12.75
CA ASN A 738 -43.43 -1.11 13.11
C ASN A 738 -43.70 -0.19 11.91
N GLY A 739 -44.97 -0.01 11.54
CA GLY A 739 -45.38 0.71 10.33
C GLY A 739 -45.75 -0.27 9.22
N ILE A 740 -45.31 -0.01 7.99
CA ILE A 740 -45.60 -0.88 6.84
C ILE A 740 -44.97 -2.26 7.08
N LEU A 741 -45.80 -3.31 6.98
CA LEU A 741 -45.39 -4.70 7.14
C LEU A 741 -44.70 -5.22 5.86
N PRO A 742 -43.59 -5.96 5.96
CA PRO A 742 -42.97 -6.63 4.82
C PRO A 742 -43.84 -7.78 4.32
N SER A 743 -43.73 -8.10 3.02
CA SER A 743 -44.35 -9.28 2.41
C SER A 743 -43.69 -10.58 2.85
N ARG A 744 -42.36 -10.54 3.10
CA ARG A 744 -41.57 -11.69 3.56
C ARG A 744 -40.52 -11.25 4.59
N MET A 745 -40.33 -12.07 5.61
CA MET A 745 -39.19 -11.95 6.54
C MET A 745 -38.31 -13.21 6.47
N ILE A 746 -36.99 -13.02 6.49
CA ILE A 746 -36.00 -14.09 6.59
C ILE A 746 -35.09 -13.80 7.78
N LEU A 747 -35.03 -14.74 8.72
CA LEU A 747 -34.25 -14.66 9.95
C LEU A 747 -33.03 -15.57 9.88
N GLY A 748 -31.86 -15.06 10.27
CA GLY A 748 -30.62 -15.84 10.36
C GLY A 748 -29.79 -15.45 11.58
N LEU A 749 -29.16 -16.42 12.23
CA LEU A 749 -28.30 -16.20 13.40
C LEU A 749 -26.83 -16.39 13.03
N VAL A 750 -25.99 -15.40 13.33
CA VAL A 750 -24.54 -15.44 13.07
C VAL A 750 -23.75 -15.00 14.30
N SER A 751 -22.50 -15.46 14.43
CA SER A 751 -21.59 -15.01 15.49
C SER A 751 -21.38 -13.49 15.40
N ASN A 752 -21.53 -12.75 16.51
CA ASN A 752 -21.38 -11.29 16.50
C ASN A 752 -19.95 -10.86 16.10
N SER A 753 -18.90 -11.66 16.39
CA SER A 753 -17.56 -11.33 15.90
C SER A 753 -17.41 -11.53 14.38
N ALA A 754 -18.11 -12.50 13.81
CA ALA A 754 -18.10 -12.73 12.36
C ALA A 754 -18.85 -11.61 11.62
N PHE A 755 -19.99 -11.18 12.16
CA PHE A 755 -20.77 -10.04 11.67
C PHE A 755 -19.94 -8.74 11.65
N ASN A 756 -19.17 -8.47 12.71
CA ASN A 756 -18.33 -7.26 12.81
C ASN A 756 -17.01 -7.36 12.01
N GLY A 757 -16.68 -8.54 11.48
CA GLY A 757 -15.43 -8.86 10.81
C GLY A 757 -14.41 -9.53 11.72
N ASP A 758 -13.95 -10.71 11.33
CA ASP A 758 -12.92 -11.51 11.99
C ASP A 758 -12.31 -12.44 10.93
N PHE A 759 -11.00 -12.30 10.65
CA PHE A 759 -10.30 -13.15 9.66
C PHE A 759 -10.48 -14.66 9.90
N LYS A 760 -10.85 -15.08 11.13
CA LYS A 760 -11.01 -16.48 11.50
C LYS A 760 -12.43 -17.01 11.47
N LYS A 761 -13.47 -16.17 11.27
CA LYS A 761 -14.87 -16.61 11.23
C LYS A 761 -15.56 -16.16 9.95
N ASN A 762 -16.26 -17.07 9.30
CA ASN A 762 -16.99 -16.78 8.09
C ASN A 762 -18.29 -16.01 8.42
N PRO A 763 -18.50 -14.79 7.89
CA PRO A 763 -19.69 -13.99 8.20
C PRO A 763 -21.00 -14.67 7.77
N PHE A 764 -20.95 -15.59 6.80
CA PHE A 764 -22.12 -16.28 6.24
C PHE A 764 -22.39 -17.66 6.87
N ASN A 765 -21.78 -17.95 8.02
CA ASN A 765 -22.03 -19.16 8.78
C ASN A 765 -23.32 -19.01 9.62
N PHE A 766 -24.48 -19.32 9.03
CA PHE A 766 -25.79 -19.21 9.68
C PHE A 766 -26.08 -20.45 10.54
N LYS A 767 -25.80 -20.33 11.84
CA LYS A 767 -25.87 -21.44 12.81
C LYS A 767 -27.25 -21.53 13.44
N ASN A 768 -27.71 -22.74 13.74
CA ASN A 768 -28.98 -22.95 14.43
C ASN A 768 -28.97 -22.55 15.92
N TYR A 769 -27.78 -22.48 16.56
CA TYR A 769 -27.58 -22.18 18.00
C TYR A 769 -28.48 -22.97 18.97
N ASN A 770 -28.87 -24.21 18.63
CA ASN A 770 -29.83 -25.02 19.38
C ASN A 770 -31.15 -24.27 19.67
N LEU A 771 -31.62 -23.44 18.74
CA LEU A 771 -32.94 -22.82 18.80
C LEU A 771 -34.01 -23.92 18.91
N SER A 772 -34.93 -23.77 19.87
CA SER A 772 -35.96 -24.75 20.22
C SER A 772 -37.39 -24.23 20.06
N TYR A 773 -37.55 -22.93 19.87
CA TYR A 773 -38.82 -22.27 19.57
C TYR A 773 -38.57 -21.02 18.73
N ILE A 774 -39.33 -20.85 17.65
CA ILE A 774 -39.40 -19.61 16.87
C ILE A 774 -40.83 -19.31 16.40
N SER A 775 -41.26 -18.06 16.63
CA SER A 775 -42.47 -17.48 16.07
C SER A 775 -42.31 -15.97 15.88
N LEU A 776 -43.08 -15.44 14.94
CA LEU A 776 -43.39 -14.02 14.84
C LEU A 776 -44.71 -13.76 15.57
N SER A 777 -44.95 -12.51 15.94
CA SER A 777 -46.25 -12.03 16.39
C SER A 777 -46.61 -10.76 15.64
N GLU A 778 -47.60 -10.82 14.76
CA GLU A 778 -48.14 -9.68 14.02
C GLU A 778 -49.34 -9.12 14.80
N ASN A 779 -49.27 -7.88 15.29
CA ASN A 779 -50.34 -7.24 16.07
C ASN A 779 -50.85 -8.12 17.25
N GLY A 780 -49.95 -8.87 17.90
CA GLY A 780 -50.27 -9.82 18.98
C GLY A 780 -50.74 -11.21 18.53
N VAL A 781 -50.95 -11.46 17.24
CA VAL A 781 -51.33 -12.77 16.68
C VAL A 781 -50.07 -13.55 16.28
N GLN A 782 -49.95 -14.81 16.71
CA GLN A 782 -48.75 -15.62 16.46
C GLN A 782 -48.71 -16.16 15.01
N ILE A 783 -47.56 -15.99 14.33
CA ILE A 783 -47.28 -16.51 12.99
C ILE A 783 -46.03 -17.41 13.04
N PRO A 784 -46.10 -18.67 12.57
CA PRO A 784 -47.32 -19.42 12.27
C PRO A 784 -48.17 -19.66 13.52
N MET A 785 -49.46 -19.92 13.32
CA MET A 785 -50.43 -20.20 14.40
C MET A 785 -49.95 -21.32 15.33
N THR A 786 -49.34 -22.37 14.78
CA THR A 786 -48.54 -23.34 15.53
C THR A 786 -47.07 -23.02 15.31
N ALA A 787 -46.42 -22.36 16.28
CA ALA A 787 -45.00 -22.00 16.26
C ALA A 787 -44.09 -23.17 15.83
N TYR A 788 -42.90 -22.85 15.30
CA TYR A 788 -41.90 -23.87 15.00
C TYR A 788 -41.14 -24.23 16.28
N THR A 789 -41.06 -25.53 16.57
CA THR A 789 -40.34 -26.07 17.73
C THR A 789 -39.32 -27.13 17.31
N PRO A 790 -38.23 -26.73 16.60
CA PRO A 790 -37.23 -27.67 16.15
C PRO A 790 -36.41 -28.24 17.32
N SER A 791 -35.83 -29.42 17.15
CA SER A 791 -34.75 -29.91 18.03
C SER A 791 -33.60 -30.44 17.18
N TYR A 792 -32.55 -29.62 17.07
CA TYR A 792 -31.40 -29.89 16.20
C TYR A 792 -30.52 -31.04 16.72
N LYS A 793 -30.47 -31.28 18.04
CA LYS A 793 -29.80 -32.44 18.63
C LYS A 793 -30.48 -33.76 18.25
N ASN A 794 -31.81 -33.79 18.29
CA ASN A 794 -32.62 -34.98 17.97
C ASN A 794 -32.93 -35.12 16.46
N ASN A 795 -32.38 -34.24 15.62
CA ASN A 795 -32.67 -34.12 14.19
C ASN A 795 -34.16 -33.89 13.83
N LEU A 796 -34.92 -33.26 14.73
CA LEU A 796 -36.36 -32.96 14.55
C LEU A 796 -36.56 -31.52 14.08
N TYR A 797 -36.17 -31.20 12.84
CA TYR A 797 -36.27 -29.84 12.26
C TYR A 797 -36.84 -29.80 10.84
N THR A 798 -37.32 -30.92 10.30
CA THR A 798 -37.79 -31.06 8.91
C THR A 798 -38.93 -30.11 8.55
N ARG A 799 -39.80 -29.74 9.50
CA ARG A 799 -40.87 -28.75 9.28
C ARG A 799 -40.32 -27.37 8.94
N ASN A 800 -39.24 -26.96 9.61
CA ASN A 800 -38.57 -25.67 9.40
C ASN A 800 -37.80 -25.67 8.06
N TYR A 801 -37.15 -26.79 7.74
CA TYR A 801 -36.55 -26.99 6.42
C TYR A 801 -37.60 -26.93 5.30
N LEU A 802 -38.77 -27.54 5.48
CA LEU A 802 -39.85 -27.47 4.48
C LEU A 802 -40.40 -26.05 4.30
N SER A 803 -40.57 -25.28 5.38
CA SER A 803 -41.02 -23.87 5.28
C SER A 803 -40.05 -22.99 4.50
N LEU A 804 -38.76 -23.31 4.46
CA LEU A 804 -37.80 -22.61 3.59
C LEU A 804 -38.29 -22.57 2.12
N PHE A 805 -38.82 -23.69 1.60
CA PHE A 805 -39.23 -23.79 0.20
C PHE A 805 -40.69 -23.33 -0.02
N LEU A 806 -41.56 -23.54 0.96
CA LEU A 806 -42.96 -23.11 0.89
C LEU A 806 -43.07 -21.58 0.93
N ASP A 807 -42.42 -20.94 1.90
CA ASP A 807 -42.53 -19.50 2.15
C ASP A 807 -41.65 -18.65 1.20
N LEU A 808 -40.71 -19.28 0.48
CA LEU A 808 -40.07 -18.73 -0.73
C LEU A 808 -40.87 -18.98 -2.02
N ALA A 809 -41.89 -19.86 -1.98
CA ALA A 809 -42.59 -20.40 -3.14
C ALA A 809 -41.65 -20.95 -4.24
N GLN A 810 -40.52 -21.55 -3.85
CA GLN A 810 -39.44 -21.96 -4.75
C GLN A 810 -38.86 -23.32 -4.34
N HIS A 811 -38.76 -24.27 -5.29
CA HIS A 811 -38.33 -25.65 -5.02
C HIS A 811 -36.92 -26.00 -5.54
N ASN A 812 -36.22 -25.06 -6.17
CA ASN A 812 -34.90 -25.29 -6.79
C ASN A 812 -33.74 -24.59 -6.05
N THR A 813 -34.01 -24.08 -4.84
CA THR A 813 -33.02 -23.52 -3.91
C THR A 813 -31.98 -24.56 -3.53
N ASN A 814 -30.70 -24.22 -3.62
CA ASN A 814 -29.58 -25.15 -3.42
C ASN A 814 -29.17 -25.24 -1.93
N VAL A 815 -30.06 -25.77 -1.09
CA VAL A 815 -29.81 -26.05 0.32
C VAL A 815 -30.38 -27.44 0.63
N THR A 816 -29.54 -28.39 1.06
CA THR A 816 -30.01 -29.72 1.50
C THR A 816 -30.47 -29.71 2.97
N LEU A 817 -31.12 -30.80 3.40
CA LEU A 817 -31.59 -30.95 4.79
C LEU A 817 -30.44 -30.89 5.79
N GLU A 818 -29.29 -31.46 5.45
CA GLU A 818 -28.06 -31.45 6.24
C GLU A 818 -27.46 -30.04 6.28
N GLU A 819 -27.25 -29.41 5.12
CA GLU A 819 -26.70 -28.05 5.02
C GLU A 819 -27.54 -26.99 5.77
N TYR A 820 -28.85 -27.20 5.83
CA TYR A 820 -29.80 -26.36 6.58
C TYR A 820 -29.57 -26.42 8.09
N LYS A 821 -29.25 -27.60 8.64
CA LYS A 821 -28.94 -27.77 10.06
C LYS A 821 -27.65 -27.04 10.42
N ASP A 822 -26.60 -27.28 9.64
CA ASP A 822 -25.24 -27.05 10.12
C ASP A 822 -24.84 -25.57 10.01
N ASN A 823 -24.94 -24.99 8.81
CA ASN A 823 -24.36 -23.67 8.50
C ASN A 823 -25.24 -22.78 7.59
N THR A 824 -26.42 -23.24 7.15
CA THR A 824 -27.35 -22.49 6.30
C THR A 824 -28.74 -22.36 6.95
N CYS A 825 -28.78 -22.20 8.28
CA CYS A 825 -30.02 -22.20 9.04
C CYS A 825 -30.74 -20.84 8.95
N LEU A 826 -31.65 -20.73 7.98
CA LEU A 826 -32.49 -19.56 7.73
C LEU A 826 -33.97 -19.89 7.95
N TYR A 827 -34.70 -19.00 8.60
CA TYR A 827 -36.14 -19.16 8.85
C TYR A 827 -36.90 -18.13 8.00
N VAL A 828 -37.65 -18.60 7.02
CA VAL A 828 -38.46 -17.75 6.13
C VAL A 828 -39.90 -17.74 6.65
N PHE A 829 -40.55 -16.60 6.54
CA PHE A 829 -41.96 -16.38 6.83
C PHE A 829 -42.57 -15.56 5.68
N ASP A 830 -43.55 -16.11 4.99
CA ASP A 830 -44.46 -15.32 4.15
C ASP A 830 -45.48 -14.62 5.08
N LEU A 831 -45.68 -13.32 4.88
CA LEU A 831 -46.54 -12.45 5.66
C LEU A 831 -47.66 -11.81 4.81
N THR A 832 -47.81 -12.25 3.57
CA THR A 832 -48.99 -11.96 2.76
C THR A 832 -50.16 -12.83 3.22
N GLN A 833 -51.39 -12.33 3.09
CA GLN A 833 -52.58 -13.04 3.60
C GLN A 833 -52.98 -14.25 2.72
N ASP A 834 -52.47 -14.29 1.49
CA ASP A 834 -52.77 -15.26 0.45
C ASP A 834 -51.52 -16.09 0.03
N PHE A 835 -50.40 -15.94 0.74
CA PHE A 835 -49.11 -16.61 0.46
C PHE A 835 -48.56 -16.31 -0.96
N SER A 836 -48.69 -15.05 -1.37
CA SER A 836 -48.31 -14.50 -2.66
C SER A 836 -47.01 -13.68 -2.64
N ALA A 837 -46.14 -13.80 -1.62
CA ALA A 837 -44.95 -12.94 -1.53
C ALA A 837 -43.93 -13.09 -2.68
N SER A 838 -44.02 -14.17 -3.46
CA SER A 838 -43.21 -14.37 -4.68
C SER A 838 -43.94 -14.03 -5.99
N ASP A 839 -45.23 -13.65 -5.93
CA ASP A 839 -46.01 -13.36 -7.14
C ASP A 839 -45.70 -11.96 -7.69
N PRO A 840 -45.87 -11.75 -9.01
CA PRO A 840 -45.44 -10.52 -9.69
C PRO A 840 -46.39 -9.32 -9.49
N PHE A 841 -47.41 -9.42 -8.64
CA PHE A 841 -48.38 -8.35 -8.39
C PHE A 841 -48.11 -7.62 -7.06
N MET A 842 -48.61 -6.39 -6.98
CA MET A 842 -48.50 -5.57 -5.77
C MET A 842 -49.60 -5.96 -4.79
N ASN A 843 -49.19 -6.45 -3.62
CA ASN A 843 -50.01 -6.62 -2.45
C ASN A 843 -50.33 -5.26 -1.81
N VAL A 844 -51.48 -5.17 -1.16
CA VAL A 844 -51.88 -3.94 -0.45
C VAL A 844 -51.01 -3.77 0.79
N ALA A 845 -50.34 -2.62 0.90
CA ALA A 845 -49.52 -2.28 2.06
C ALA A 845 -50.36 -2.32 3.35
N ARG A 846 -49.98 -3.20 4.28
CA ARG A 846 -50.59 -3.34 5.60
C ARG A 846 -49.73 -2.59 6.64
N ASN A 847 -50.36 -1.91 7.59
CA ASN A 847 -49.66 -1.31 8.74
C ASN A 847 -49.86 -2.16 9.99
N GLY A 848 -48.84 -2.29 10.83
CA GLY A 848 -48.90 -2.99 12.10
C GLY A 848 -47.55 -3.04 12.83
N ASP A 849 -47.48 -3.88 13.87
CA ASP A 849 -46.23 -4.28 14.52
C ASP A 849 -45.90 -5.76 14.25
N ILE A 850 -44.61 -6.08 14.20
CA ILE A 850 -44.13 -7.47 14.28
C ILE A 850 -43.11 -7.58 15.39
N SER A 851 -43.35 -8.51 16.31
CA SER A 851 -42.42 -8.92 17.37
C SER A 851 -41.85 -10.32 17.08
N ILE A 852 -40.57 -10.55 17.40
CA ILE A 852 -39.88 -11.83 17.15
C ILE A 852 -39.68 -12.57 18.47
N ASN A 853 -40.11 -13.82 18.56
CA ASN A 853 -40.01 -14.67 19.76
C ASN A 853 -39.05 -15.84 19.51
N LEU A 854 -38.00 -15.94 20.34
CA LEU A 854 -36.97 -16.98 20.25
C LEU A 854 -36.82 -17.68 21.62
N LYS A 855 -36.63 -19.00 21.60
CA LYS A 855 -36.12 -19.78 22.75
C LYS A 855 -35.08 -20.77 22.28
N PHE A 856 -34.07 -20.98 23.11
CA PHE A 856 -32.95 -21.89 22.89
C PHE A 856 -33.03 -23.06 23.87
N GLU A 857 -32.58 -24.24 23.46
CA GLU A 857 -32.52 -25.43 24.31
C GLU A 857 -31.49 -25.25 25.45
N GLU A 858 -30.42 -24.52 25.14
CA GLU A 858 -29.28 -24.18 26.01
C GLU A 858 -29.06 -22.66 26.01
N ASP A 859 -28.29 -22.17 26.97
CA ASP A 859 -27.94 -20.75 27.04
C ASP A 859 -26.96 -20.40 25.92
N LEU A 860 -27.13 -19.23 25.28
CA LEU A 860 -26.29 -18.82 24.15
C LEU A 860 -24.79 -18.82 24.51
N PRO A 861 -23.93 -19.59 23.81
CA PRO A 861 -22.52 -19.79 24.20
C PRO A 861 -21.61 -18.60 23.85
N GLU A 862 -22.02 -17.76 22.91
CA GLU A 862 -21.35 -16.52 22.53
C GLU A 862 -22.41 -15.42 22.28
N THR A 863 -21.98 -14.17 22.16
CA THR A 863 -22.89 -13.10 21.69
C THR A 863 -23.10 -13.27 20.18
N ILE A 864 -24.36 -13.22 19.74
CA ILE A 864 -24.76 -13.46 18.35
C ILE A 864 -25.52 -12.27 17.79
N THR A 865 -25.59 -12.17 16.46
CA THR A 865 -26.41 -11.20 15.75
C THR A 865 -27.55 -11.95 15.07
N LEU A 866 -28.79 -11.61 15.41
CA LEU A 866 -29.95 -11.94 14.60
C LEU A 866 -30.00 -10.95 13.44
N LEU A 867 -29.81 -11.45 12.22
CA LEU A 867 -30.07 -10.75 10.98
C LEU A 867 -31.54 -10.96 10.59
N VAL A 868 -32.20 -9.86 10.22
CA VAL A 868 -33.58 -9.83 9.73
C VAL A 868 -33.56 -9.20 8.34
N TYR A 869 -33.75 -10.03 7.31
CA TYR A 869 -33.92 -9.60 5.92
C TYR A 869 -35.42 -9.47 5.63
N MET A 870 -35.84 -8.37 5.01
CA MET A 870 -37.25 -8.03 4.82
C MET A 870 -37.49 -7.56 3.39
N GLU A 871 -38.46 -8.18 2.72
CA GLU A 871 -38.93 -7.76 1.40
C GLU A 871 -40.17 -6.89 1.57
N MET A 872 -40.07 -5.65 1.08
CA MET A 872 -41.13 -4.66 1.14
C MET A 872 -41.46 -4.23 -0.28
N GLN A 873 -42.74 -4.13 -0.61
CA GLN A 873 -43.15 -3.56 -1.88
C GLN A 873 -43.18 -2.03 -1.77
N SER A 874 -42.68 -1.35 -2.80
CA SER A 874 -42.57 0.10 -2.83
C SER A 874 -42.75 0.66 -4.24
N LEU A 875 -43.08 1.94 -4.33
CA LEU A 875 -43.38 2.64 -5.57
C LEU A 875 -42.47 3.85 -5.77
N ILE A 876 -41.86 3.94 -6.95
CA ILE A 876 -41.20 5.15 -7.42
C ILE A 876 -42.16 5.89 -8.35
N GLU A 877 -42.35 7.18 -8.08
CA GLU A 877 -43.07 8.08 -8.98
C GLU A 877 -42.14 9.14 -9.55
N ILE A 878 -42.29 9.46 -10.84
CA ILE A 878 -41.50 10.49 -11.53
C ILE A 878 -42.43 11.47 -12.24
N ASP A 879 -42.28 12.77 -11.95
CA ASP A 879 -43.09 13.83 -12.58
C ASP A 879 -42.50 14.34 -13.92
N LYS A 880 -43.22 15.27 -14.56
CA LYS A 880 -42.79 15.95 -15.78
C LYS A 880 -41.42 16.61 -15.65
N SER A 881 -41.16 17.24 -14.49
CA SER A 881 -39.91 17.93 -14.16
C SER A 881 -38.75 16.98 -13.84
N ARG A 882 -39.03 15.67 -13.75
CA ARG A 882 -38.12 14.61 -13.30
C ARG A 882 -37.74 14.70 -11.82
N ASN A 883 -38.60 15.31 -11.01
CA ASN A 883 -38.60 15.07 -9.58
C ASN A 883 -38.99 13.62 -9.34
N VAL A 884 -38.30 12.97 -8.41
CA VAL A 884 -38.55 11.57 -8.03
C VAL A 884 -39.18 11.55 -6.64
N PHE A 885 -40.16 10.67 -6.45
CA PHE A 885 -40.87 10.47 -5.20
C PHE A 885 -40.84 8.99 -4.81
N THR A 886 -40.94 8.73 -3.51
CA THR A 886 -41.06 7.40 -2.89
C THR A 886 -42.26 7.42 -1.97
N ASP A 887 -42.91 6.26 -1.78
CA ASP A 887 -44.07 6.04 -0.93
C ASP A 887 -43.75 5.83 0.56
N TYR A 888 -42.48 6.04 0.94
CA TYR A 888 -41.91 5.97 2.28
C TYR A 888 -40.85 7.06 2.51
#